data_AF-A0A067QSB5-F1
#
_entry.id   AF-A0A067QSB5-F1
#
_cell.length_a   1.000
_cell.length_b   1.000
_cell.length_c   1.000
_cell.angle_alpha   90.00
_cell.angle_beta   90.00
_cell.angle_gamma   90.00
#
_symmetry.space_group_name_H-M   'P 1'
#
loop_
_entity.id
_entity.type
_entity.pdbx_description
1 polymer ?
#
loop_
_entity_poly.entity_id
_entity_poly.type
_entity_poly.pdbx_seq_one_letter_code
_entity_poly.pdbx_strand_id
1 'polypeptide(L)'
;RVYEVSEGARLHFVKFETKYIESCLDFVQVNLVNTRDKMIGKSIKATGGGAYKYTELLQQKLGLSVDKEDEMSCLIKGWHGNPEYKFQTADPNIFPYLLVNIGSGVSIMKVESEDSYDRIGGTATGGGTFWGLGSLLTKAKGFDELLELAEKGDHRNVDMLVRDIYGGDYKMLGLPGDLIASSFGKAMNSHKDHDFNAGTKFSEADLARSLLFTISNDVGQVASLYAMMHKLNKVYFGGYFLRNHPLSMHTVSFSINYWSRGQVQALFLRHEGYLGAIGAFLKGAEECDADKYSWLENYAGSSGLRSPIPTQVLSAQGVPVDQLEIDRWESAVTYCPLLRDPANYVPDTVDLTQDTEAREYWLHCFEESVDKFVSRAIYSQPHSLTAKERAYKFKEKYISKLYYLKHQPCAYGNLSVRSLLDTIEHCMKEFDFPDPYLLQKQMENDKALGLLGKRLQYLDSLEWFLRQETLVTSVLAGNMFDWGAREVADLMENTDFGFHEAHRKIQARPWLVDGLDAWLDRLKGPPHKCAAVFVDNSGIDIVLGILPFARDLLLRGTKVMLCANSAPALNDVTHPELVVVLKQAAAICQVIHKALNAGTLMAMETAQAGPCLDLSRLNLDLANAMSSEGVDLIVLEGMGRALHTNLEAKFTCECLKVAVIKNRWLATRLGGDMFSVLCKYEHPNEVKKDKER
;
A
#
# COMPACT_ATOMS: atom_id res chain seq x y z
N ARG A 1 7.38 -2.82 30.86
CA ARG A 1 6.18 -2.02 31.21
C ARG A 1 4.95 -2.82 30.76
N VAL A 2 3.75 -2.50 31.23
CA VAL A 2 2.53 -3.03 30.60
C VAL A 2 2.46 -2.44 29.17
N TYR A 3 1.95 -3.19 28.20
CA TYR A 3 1.57 -2.62 26.91
C TYR A 3 0.35 -1.73 27.14
N GLU A 4 0.53 -0.41 27.09
CA GLU A 4 -0.59 0.50 26.88
C GLU A 4 -0.98 0.39 25.42
N VAL A 5 -2.10 -0.29 25.15
CA VAL A 5 -2.71 -0.31 23.81
C VAL A 5 -3.35 1.06 23.62
N SER A 6 -2.70 1.92 22.84
CA SER A 6 -3.33 3.16 22.38
C SER A 6 -4.44 2.81 21.37
N GLU A 7 -5.66 3.26 21.64
CA GLU A 7 -6.71 3.26 20.61
C GLU A 7 -6.31 4.30 19.55
N GLY A 8 -5.84 3.82 18.40
CA GLY A 8 -5.49 4.65 17.26
C GLY A 8 -6.70 5.45 16.77
N ALA A 9 -6.48 6.72 16.41
CA ALA A 9 -7.53 7.53 15.81
C ALA A 9 -7.84 7.03 14.39
N ARG A 10 -9.13 6.94 14.03
CA ARG A 10 -9.59 6.52 12.71
C ARG A 10 -10.38 7.62 12.02
N LEU A 11 -10.15 7.80 10.72
CA LEU A 11 -11.00 8.61 9.85
C LEU A 11 -11.96 7.70 9.08
N HIS A 12 -13.24 8.08 9.07
CA HIS A 12 -14.29 7.39 8.32
C HIS A 12 -14.81 8.31 7.22
N PHE A 13 -14.87 7.80 5.98
CA PHE A 13 -15.37 8.58 4.85
C PHE A 13 -16.88 8.37 4.64
N VAL A 14 -17.64 9.46 4.66
CA VAL A 14 -19.11 9.45 4.61
C VAL A 14 -19.61 10.39 3.50
N LYS A 15 -20.69 9.99 2.81
CA LYS A 15 -21.28 10.71 1.68
C LYS A 15 -22.80 10.81 1.78
N PHE A 16 -23.36 11.90 1.23
CA PHE A 16 -24.80 12.08 1.01
C PHE A 16 -25.02 13.07 -0.15
N GLU A 17 -26.20 13.06 -0.77
CA GLU A 17 -26.54 14.05 -1.80
C GLU A 17 -26.78 15.43 -1.16
N THR A 18 -26.17 16.49 -1.72
CA THR A 18 -26.23 17.87 -1.19
C THR A 18 -27.66 18.41 -1.00
N LYS A 19 -28.67 17.84 -1.69
CA LYS A 19 -30.09 18.18 -1.51
C LYS A 19 -30.65 17.81 -0.12
N TYR A 20 -29.97 16.91 0.60
CA TYR A 20 -30.32 16.46 1.96
C TYR A 20 -29.45 17.13 3.06
N ILE A 21 -28.71 18.20 2.74
CA ILE A 21 -27.80 18.86 3.69
C ILE A 21 -28.49 19.23 5.01
N GLU A 22 -29.72 19.75 4.97
CA GLU A 22 -30.43 20.14 6.18
C GLU A 22 -30.72 18.93 7.09
N SER A 23 -31.23 17.83 6.54
CA SER A 23 -31.52 16.60 7.28
C SER A 23 -30.25 15.94 7.84
N CYS A 24 -29.11 16.09 7.15
CA CYS A 24 -27.81 15.68 7.68
C CYS A 24 -27.40 16.53 8.88
N LEU A 25 -27.58 17.86 8.82
CA LEU A 25 -27.27 18.75 9.94
C LEU A 25 -28.19 18.53 11.15
N ASP A 26 -29.47 18.23 10.93
CA ASP A 26 -30.39 17.82 12.01
C ASP A 26 -29.95 16.50 12.66
N PHE A 27 -29.53 15.51 11.87
CA PHE A 27 -28.96 14.25 12.39
C PHE A 27 -27.69 14.49 13.22
N VAL A 28 -26.75 15.32 12.74
CA VAL A 28 -25.52 15.68 13.46
C VAL A 28 -25.84 16.46 14.74
N GLN A 29 -26.81 17.39 14.70
CA GLN A 29 -27.23 18.15 15.88
C GLN A 29 -27.79 17.23 16.97
N VAL A 30 -28.62 16.25 16.60
CA VAL A 30 -29.31 15.33 17.53
C VAL A 30 -28.37 14.25 18.10
N ASN A 31 -27.44 13.71 17.31
CA ASN A 31 -26.68 12.51 17.68
C ASN A 31 -25.22 12.78 18.11
N LEU A 32 -24.62 13.91 17.68
CA LEU A 32 -23.20 14.21 17.92
C LEU A 32 -22.98 15.48 18.74
N VAL A 33 -23.82 16.51 18.57
CA VAL A 33 -23.70 17.78 19.30
C VAL A 33 -24.45 17.75 20.64
N ASN A 34 -25.69 17.26 20.64
CA ASN A 34 -26.70 17.27 21.72
C ASN A 34 -27.12 18.67 22.22
N THR A 35 -26.16 19.57 22.47
CA THR A 35 -26.33 20.89 23.07
C THR A 35 -25.37 21.88 22.41
N ARG A 36 -25.89 22.96 21.80
CA ARG A 36 -25.08 23.93 21.02
C ARG A 36 -23.96 24.57 21.83
N ASP A 37 -24.13 24.71 23.14
CA ASP A 37 -23.14 25.30 24.05
C ASP A 37 -21.80 24.55 24.05
N LYS A 38 -21.79 23.25 23.68
CA LYS A 38 -20.57 22.44 23.51
C LYS A 38 -19.79 22.75 22.22
N MET A 39 -20.37 23.54 21.31
CA MET A 39 -19.80 23.90 20.01
C MET A 39 -19.47 25.39 19.89
N ILE A 40 -19.93 26.22 20.84
CA ILE A 40 -19.52 27.62 20.96
C ILE A 40 -18.00 27.70 21.09
N GLY A 41 -17.36 28.52 20.25
CA GLY A 41 -15.91 28.66 20.20
C GLY A 41 -15.16 27.59 19.40
N LYS A 42 -15.85 26.63 18.78
CA LYS A 42 -15.28 25.69 17.80
C LYS A 42 -15.60 26.11 16.38
N SER A 43 -14.72 25.78 15.44
CA SER A 43 -14.98 25.89 14.00
C SER A 43 -15.15 24.52 13.33
N ILE A 44 -15.61 24.54 12.09
CA ILE A 44 -15.43 23.45 11.12
C ILE A 44 -14.71 24.03 9.89
N LYS A 45 -13.65 23.34 9.43
CA LYS A 45 -13.07 23.62 8.11
C LYS A 45 -14.02 23.06 7.04
N ALA A 46 -14.46 23.89 6.10
CA ALA A 46 -15.39 23.51 5.05
C ALA A 46 -14.92 24.08 3.70
N THR A 47 -15.00 23.27 2.65
CA THR A 47 -14.51 23.64 1.31
C THR A 47 -15.56 23.48 0.21
N GLY A 48 -15.20 23.95 -0.99
CA GLY A 48 -16.04 23.97 -2.18
C GLY A 48 -17.20 24.95 -2.13
N GLY A 49 -17.90 25.10 -3.26
CA GLY A 49 -19.02 26.05 -3.38
C GLY A 49 -20.15 25.86 -2.34
N GLY A 50 -20.26 24.65 -1.76
CA GLY A 50 -21.20 24.36 -0.66
C GLY A 50 -20.87 25.11 0.64
N ALA A 51 -19.60 25.31 0.98
CA ALA A 51 -19.19 26.01 2.19
C ALA A 51 -19.71 27.46 2.21
N TYR A 52 -19.59 28.15 1.07
CA TYR A 52 -20.14 29.49 0.87
C TYR A 52 -21.66 29.50 0.94
N LYS A 53 -22.34 28.59 0.21
CA LYS A 53 -23.80 28.56 0.11
C LYS A 53 -24.50 28.22 1.43
N TYR A 54 -23.91 27.38 2.27
CA TYR A 54 -24.56 26.84 3.47
C TYR A 54 -23.92 27.30 4.80
N THR A 55 -23.03 28.30 4.79
CA THR A 55 -22.40 28.88 6.00
C THR A 55 -23.44 29.20 7.08
N GLU A 56 -24.49 29.94 6.75
CA GLU A 56 -25.51 30.38 7.72
C GLU A 56 -26.30 29.18 8.29
N LEU A 57 -26.64 28.20 7.46
CA LEU A 57 -27.37 26.99 7.87
C LEU A 57 -26.52 26.11 8.81
N LEU A 58 -25.23 25.95 8.51
CA LEU A 58 -24.26 25.25 9.36
C LEU A 58 -24.16 25.91 10.74
N GLN A 59 -23.94 27.23 10.76
CA GLN A 59 -23.86 28.03 11.99
C GLN A 59 -25.17 27.95 12.79
N GLN A 60 -26.31 28.13 12.12
CA GLN A 60 -27.64 28.13 12.75
C GLN A 60 -28.01 26.77 13.35
N LYS A 61 -27.74 25.66 12.67
CA LYS A 61 -28.07 24.30 13.15
C LYS A 61 -27.11 23.86 14.25
N LEU A 62 -25.80 23.93 14.01
CA LEU A 62 -24.79 23.29 14.85
C LEU A 62 -24.20 24.18 15.97
N GLY A 63 -24.24 25.51 15.82
CA GLY A 63 -23.71 26.46 16.83
C GLY A 63 -22.18 26.63 16.81
N LEU A 64 -21.52 26.27 15.71
CA LEU A 64 -20.08 26.41 15.46
C LEU A 64 -19.79 27.50 14.40
N SER A 65 -18.55 27.98 14.31
CA SER A 65 -18.09 28.82 13.19
C SER A 65 -17.72 27.98 11.96
N VAL A 66 -17.70 28.59 10.78
CA VAL A 66 -17.38 27.90 9.51
C VAL A 66 -16.20 28.59 8.86
N ASP A 67 -15.07 27.91 8.88
CA ASP A 67 -13.82 28.35 8.25
C ASP A 67 -13.85 27.87 6.80
N LYS A 68 -13.79 28.80 5.85
CA LYS A 68 -14.00 28.53 4.42
C LYS A 68 -12.67 28.37 3.71
N GLU A 69 -12.39 27.15 3.28
CA GLU A 69 -11.16 26.79 2.57
C GLU A 69 -11.38 26.71 1.06
N ASP A 70 -10.37 27.10 0.28
CA ASP A 70 -10.42 26.99 -1.19
C ASP A 70 -10.50 25.53 -1.67
N GLU A 71 -11.31 25.30 -2.71
CA GLU A 71 -11.62 23.97 -3.24
C GLU A 71 -10.39 23.28 -3.83
N MET A 72 -9.54 24.03 -4.54
CA MET A 72 -8.38 23.48 -5.23
C MET A 72 -7.20 23.30 -4.27
N SER A 73 -7.01 24.24 -3.35
CA SER A 73 -6.06 24.12 -2.22
C SER A 73 -6.37 22.90 -1.34
N CYS A 74 -7.64 22.66 -0.99
CA CYS A 74 -8.02 21.45 -0.26
C CYS A 74 -7.94 20.19 -1.11
N LEU A 75 -8.23 20.24 -2.41
CA LEU A 75 -8.05 19.08 -3.30
C LEU A 75 -6.58 18.62 -3.32
N ILE A 76 -5.63 19.56 -3.35
CA ILE A 76 -4.19 19.27 -3.35
C ILE A 76 -3.71 18.90 -1.95
N LYS A 77 -4.03 19.65 -0.88
CA LYS A 77 -3.63 19.22 0.49
C LYS A 77 -4.17 17.82 0.83
N GLY A 78 -5.39 17.50 0.39
CA GLY A 78 -5.99 16.18 0.56
C GLY A 78 -5.43 15.08 -0.33
N TRP A 79 -4.75 15.43 -1.43
CA TRP A 79 -3.94 14.49 -2.22
C TRP A 79 -2.79 13.92 -1.37
N HIS A 80 -2.09 14.80 -0.66
CA HIS A 80 -0.96 14.44 0.22
C HIS A 80 -1.42 13.68 1.49
N GLY A 81 -2.73 13.56 1.75
CA GLY A 81 -3.34 12.75 2.81
C GLY A 81 -3.27 11.22 2.63
N ASN A 82 -2.48 10.74 1.66
CA ASN A 82 -2.02 9.36 1.48
C ASN A 82 -3.08 8.25 1.22
N PRO A 83 -3.81 8.25 0.07
CA PRO A 83 -4.73 7.18 -0.31
C PRO A 83 -4.25 6.33 -1.52
N GLU A 84 -4.56 5.03 -1.56
CA GLU A 84 -4.08 4.06 -2.59
C GLU A 84 -5.22 3.38 -3.38
N TYR A 85 -5.10 3.14 -4.70
CA TYR A 85 -5.16 1.77 -5.32
C TYR A 85 -5.17 1.69 -6.86
N LYS A 86 -4.34 0.84 -7.47
CA LYS A 86 -4.06 0.73 -8.93
C LYS A 86 -3.14 1.83 -9.49
N PHE A 87 -2.43 2.51 -8.60
CA PHE A 87 -1.48 3.60 -8.88
C PHE A 87 -0.19 3.32 -8.13
N GLN A 88 0.85 4.11 -8.39
CA GLN A 88 2.01 4.16 -7.51
C GLN A 88 1.59 4.54 -6.07
N THR A 89 2.37 4.10 -5.08
CA THR A 89 2.31 4.67 -3.72
C THR A 89 2.50 6.19 -3.77
N ALA A 90 2.09 6.90 -2.71
CA ALA A 90 2.18 8.36 -2.65
C ALA A 90 3.64 8.84 -2.65
N ASP A 91 4.16 9.05 -3.85
CA ASP A 91 5.52 9.48 -4.14
C ASP A 91 5.76 10.93 -3.67
N PRO A 92 6.77 11.24 -2.84
CA PRO A 92 7.09 12.62 -2.46
C PRO A 92 7.66 13.40 -3.66
N ASN A 93 8.12 12.69 -4.69
CA ASN A 93 8.44 13.19 -6.01
C ASN A 93 7.34 12.83 -7.04
N ILE A 94 6.06 12.74 -6.62
CA ILE A 94 4.91 12.80 -7.56
C ILE A 94 5.05 14.00 -8.50
N PHE A 95 5.67 15.08 -8.02
CA PHE A 95 5.87 16.30 -8.75
C PHE A 95 6.95 16.16 -9.85
N PRO A 96 6.74 16.76 -11.05
CA PRO A 96 5.53 17.45 -11.46
C PRO A 96 4.47 16.49 -12.02
N TYR A 97 3.20 16.67 -11.66
CA TYR A 97 2.08 15.87 -12.17
C TYR A 97 0.91 16.72 -12.68
N LEU A 98 0.05 16.07 -13.49
CA LEU A 98 -1.22 16.63 -13.90
C LEU A 98 -2.33 16.08 -13.00
N LEU A 99 -3.13 16.95 -12.39
CA LEU A 99 -4.33 16.57 -11.63
C LEU A 99 -5.58 16.95 -12.43
N VAL A 100 -6.40 15.95 -12.76
CA VAL A 100 -7.62 16.10 -13.57
C VAL A 100 -8.84 15.78 -12.71
N ASN A 101 -9.41 16.81 -12.09
CA ASN A 101 -10.56 16.68 -11.19
C ASN A 101 -11.87 16.65 -11.99
N ILE A 102 -12.52 15.48 -12.07
CA ILE A 102 -13.79 15.26 -12.76
C ILE A 102 -14.95 15.31 -11.76
N GLY A 103 -15.42 16.54 -11.49
CA GLY A 103 -16.66 16.81 -10.76
C GLY A 103 -17.84 17.00 -11.73
N SER A 104 -18.69 17.99 -11.44
CA SER A 104 -19.79 18.38 -12.35
C SER A 104 -19.28 18.82 -13.72
N GLY A 105 -18.20 19.61 -13.73
CA GLY A 105 -17.31 19.84 -14.88
C GLY A 105 -15.91 19.30 -14.56
N VAL A 106 -14.92 19.64 -15.38
CA VAL A 106 -13.53 19.19 -15.20
C VAL A 106 -12.59 20.39 -15.01
N SER A 107 -11.72 20.32 -14.00
CA SER A 107 -10.57 21.23 -13.87
C SER A 107 -9.27 20.44 -14.02
N ILE A 108 -8.33 21.03 -14.74
CA ILE A 108 -7.01 20.44 -15.02
C ILE A 108 -5.96 21.35 -14.41
N MET A 109 -5.16 20.77 -13.52
CA MET A 109 -4.11 21.47 -12.79
C MET A 109 -2.74 20.84 -13.07
N LYS A 110 -1.73 21.69 -13.16
CA LYS A 110 -0.32 21.30 -13.07
C LYS A 110 0.10 21.49 -11.61
N VAL A 111 0.75 20.49 -11.02
CA VAL A 111 1.24 20.55 -9.63
C VAL A 111 2.76 20.31 -9.66
N GLU A 112 3.52 21.25 -9.12
CA GLU A 112 5.00 21.24 -9.08
C GLU A 112 5.58 21.12 -7.66
N SER A 113 4.80 21.45 -6.63
CA SER A 113 5.03 21.09 -5.22
C SER A 113 3.70 21.19 -4.46
N GLU A 114 3.69 20.88 -3.15
CA GLU A 114 2.49 21.03 -2.30
C GLU A 114 1.90 22.45 -2.36
N ASP A 115 2.77 23.47 -2.38
CA ASP A 115 2.41 24.89 -2.42
C ASP A 115 2.43 25.51 -3.83
N SER A 116 2.87 24.77 -4.85
CA SER A 116 3.08 25.29 -6.21
C SER A 116 2.24 24.54 -7.24
N TYR A 117 1.13 25.18 -7.66
CA TYR A 117 0.19 24.60 -8.61
C TYR A 117 -0.56 25.66 -9.43
N ASP A 118 -0.87 25.31 -10.68
CA ASP A 118 -1.59 26.17 -11.63
C ASP A 118 -2.81 25.45 -12.21
N ARG A 119 -3.97 26.12 -12.24
CA ARG A 119 -5.14 25.62 -12.99
C ARG A 119 -5.01 25.95 -14.49
N ILE A 120 -4.13 25.21 -15.15
CA ILE A 120 -3.79 25.34 -16.57
C ILE A 120 -4.95 25.06 -17.54
N GLY A 121 -6.02 24.37 -17.12
CA GLY A 121 -7.12 24.02 -18.03
C GLY A 121 -8.39 23.47 -17.38
N GLY A 122 -9.25 22.91 -18.21
CA GLY A 122 -10.52 22.29 -17.82
C GLY A 122 -11.50 22.17 -18.99
N THR A 123 -12.63 21.51 -18.77
CA THR A 123 -13.73 21.44 -19.73
C THR A 123 -15.09 21.38 -19.01
N ALA A 124 -16.16 21.78 -19.70
CA ALA A 124 -17.53 21.70 -19.18
C ALA A 124 -18.11 20.26 -19.25
N THR A 125 -17.51 19.37 -20.03
CA THR A 125 -17.88 17.95 -20.25
C THR A 125 -17.47 17.05 -19.08
N GLY A 126 -18.07 17.27 -17.91
CA GLY A 126 -17.83 16.48 -16.69
C GLY A 126 -18.93 15.47 -16.36
N GLY A 127 -18.91 14.96 -15.13
CA GLY A 127 -19.92 14.03 -14.62
C GLY A 127 -21.32 14.65 -14.52
N GLY A 128 -21.42 15.97 -14.42
CA GLY A 128 -22.68 16.71 -14.50
C GLY A 128 -23.28 16.70 -15.91
N THR A 129 -22.43 16.67 -16.95
CA THR A 129 -22.87 16.50 -18.35
C THR A 129 -23.36 15.08 -18.59
N PHE A 130 -22.65 14.08 -18.07
CA PHE A 130 -23.08 12.68 -18.11
C PHE A 130 -24.43 12.48 -17.40
N TRP A 131 -24.60 13.00 -16.18
CA TRP A 131 -25.88 12.90 -15.47
C TRP A 131 -27.01 13.66 -16.18
N GLY A 132 -26.76 14.90 -16.58
CA GLY A 132 -27.75 15.77 -17.22
C GLY A 132 -28.26 15.22 -18.55
N LEU A 133 -27.35 14.82 -19.45
CA LEU A 133 -27.74 14.19 -20.72
C LEU A 133 -28.29 12.78 -20.50
N GLY A 134 -27.74 12.01 -19.56
CA GLY A 134 -28.23 10.67 -19.23
C GLY A 134 -29.67 10.66 -18.76
N SER A 135 -30.06 11.59 -17.87
CA SER A 135 -31.44 11.72 -17.38
C SER A 135 -32.42 12.38 -18.37
N LEU A 136 -31.93 12.89 -19.51
CA LEU A 136 -32.73 13.32 -20.67
C LEU A 136 -32.88 12.20 -21.71
N LEU A 137 -31.82 11.42 -21.95
CA LEU A 137 -31.79 10.31 -22.92
C LEU A 137 -32.39 9.01 -22.39
N THR A 138 -32.49 8.85 -21.06
CA THR A 138 -32.97 7.63 -20.39
C THR A 138 -33.98 7.95 -19.28
N LYS A 139 -34.67 6.91 -18.80
CA LYS A 139 -35.54 7.01 -17.63
C LYS A 139 -34.77 7.17 -16.32
N ALA A 140 -33.49 6.83 -16.26
CA ALA A 140 -32.70 6.88 -15.04
C ALA A 140 -32.61 8.29 -14.45
N LYS A 141 -32.61 8.35 -13.11
CA LYS A 141 -32.59 9.58 -12.30
C LYS A 141 -31.43 9.58 -11.30
N GLY A 142 -30.92 8.41 -10.90
CA GLY A 142 -29.66 8.29 -10.17
C GLY A 142 -28.44 8.40 -11.08
N PHE A 143 -27.32 8.92 -10.55
CA PHE A 143 -26.01 8.86 -11.21
C PHE A 143 -25.51 7.40 -11.31
N ASP A 144 -25.64 6.63 -10.23
CA ASP A 144 -25.28 5.20 -10.19
C ASP A 144 -26.14 4.37 -11.14
N GLU A 145 -27.45 4.64 -11.20
CA GLU A 145 -28.40 4.02 -12.11
C GLU A 145 -28.01 4.20 -13.59
N LEU A 146 -27.46 5.37 -13.96
CA LEU A 146 -26.93 5.64 -15.29
C LEU A 146 -25.66 4.85 -15.61
N LEU A 147 -24.77 4.65 -14.63
CA LEU A 147 -23.56 3.85 -14.81
C LEU A 147 -23.87 2.35 -14.84
N GLU A 148 -24.81 1.89 -14.02
CA GLU A 148 -25.39 0.55 -14.10
C GLU A 148 -26.08 0.25 -15.45
N LEU A 149 -26.65 1.26 -16.11
CA LEU A 149 -27.14 1.14 -17.49
C LEU A 149 -25.98 1.10 -18.48
N ALA A 150 -24.99 2.00 -18.34
CA ALA A 150 -23.82 2.05 -19.20
C ALA A 150 -23.00 0.75 -19.15
N GLU A 151 -22.88 0.07 -18.00
CA GLU A 151 -22.16 -1.21 -17.92
C GLU A 151 -22.81 -2.31 -18.77
N LYS A 152 -24.13 -2.26 -18.96
CA LYS A 152 -24.95 -3.26 -19.67
C LYS A 152 -25.12 -2.98 -21.18
N GLY A 153 -24.75 -1.78 -21.65
CA GLY A 153 -24.96 -1.33 -23.04
C GLY A 153 -23.79 -1.55 -23.99
N ASP A 154 -24.08 -1.53 -25.29
CA ASP A 154 -23.10 -1.60 -26.38
C ASP A 154 -23.10 -0.29 -27.20
N HIS A 155 -22.03 0.48 -27.06
CA HIS A 155 -21.89 1.78 -27.74
C HIS A 155 -21.85 1.63 -29.27
N ARG A 156 -21.49 0.45 -29.80
CA ARG A 156 -21.38 0.18 -31.25
C ARG A 156 -22.73 0.25 -31.96
N ASN A 157 -23.83 0.16 -31.22
CA ASN A 157 -25.19 0.37 -31.73
C ASN A 157 -25.48 1.86 -32.01
N VAL A 158 -24.81 2.78 -31.33
CA VAL A 158 -25.12 4.23 -31.27
C VAL A 158 -24.03 5.09 -31.92
N ASP A 159 -22.76 4.75 -31.68
CA ASP A 159 -21.60 5.43 -32.25
C ASP A 159 -21.31 4.98 -33.68
N MET A 160 -20.83 5.90 -34.52
CA MET A 160 -20.25 5.58 -35.83
C MET A 160 -18.76 5.29 -35.64
N LEU A 161 -18.32 4.12 -36.11
CA LEU A 161 -16.94 3.64 -36.02
C LEU A 161 -16.18 3.90 -37.33
N VAL A 162 -14.85 3.85 -37.30
CA VAL A 162 -14.01 3.93 -38.52
C VAL A 162 -14.40 2.86 -39.54
N ARG A 163 -14.74 1.64 -39.09
CA ARG A 163 -15.22 0.55 -39.95
C ARG A 163 -16.53 0.87 -40.68
N ASP A 164 -17.39 1.73 -40.10
CA ASP A 164 -18.67 2.10 -40.71
C ASP A 164 -18.49 3.11 -41.87
N ILE A 165 -17.34 3.79 -41.92
CA ILE A 165 -16.98 4.76 -42.97
C ILE A 165 -16.07 4.10 -44.03
N TYR A 166 -15.09 3.31 -43.61
CA TYR A 166 -14.02 2.78 -44.47
C TYR A 166 -14.12 1.27 -44.75
N GLY A 167 -15.09 0.57 -44.20
CA GLY A 167 -15.25 -0.90 -44.34
C GLY A 167 -14.22 -1.73 -43.56
N GLY A 168 -13.36 -1.10 -42.76
CA GLY A 168 -12.27 -1.71 -41.99
C GLY A 168 -11.35 -0.65 -41.39
N ASP A 169 -10.09 -1.01 -41.13
CA ASP A 169 -9.07 -0.07 -40.64
C ASP A 169 -8.72 1.00 -41.68
N TYR A 170 -8.64 2.27 -41.27
CA TYR A 170 -8.10 3.32 -42.15
C TYR A 170 -6.56 3.33 -42.08
N LYS A 171 -5.95 2.34 -42.73
CA LYS A 171 -4.52 2.01 -42.67
C LYS A 171 -3.57 3.17 -42.98
N MET A 172 -3.98 4.12 -43.82
CA MET A 172 -3.14 5.28 -44.20
C MET A 172 -2.81 6.20 -43.02
N LEU A 173 -3.72 6.30 -42.03
CA LEU A 173 -3.51 7.08 -40.79
C LEU A 173 -3.35 6.18 -39.55
N GLY A 174 -3.32 4.85 -39.72
CA GLY A 174 -3.20 3.90 -38.62
C GLY A 174 -4.42 3.83 -37.69
N LEU A 175 -5.62 4.25 -38.14
CA LEU A 175 -6.83 4.22 -37.32
C LEU A 175 -7.48 2.82 -37.36
N PRO A 176 -7.62 2.12 -36.21
CA PRO A 176 -8.30 0.82 -36.17
C PRO A 176 -9.79 0.94 -36.53
N GLY A 177 -10.34 -0.08 -37.17
CA GLY A 177 -11.76 -0.10 -37.57
C GLY A 177 -12.75 0.07 -36.40
N ASP A 178 -12.40 -0.39 -35.20
CA ASP A 178 -13.24 -0.28 -33.99
C ASP A 178 -13.08 1.05 -33.22
N LEU A 179 -12.26 1.98 -33.71
CA LEU A 179 -12.19 3.33 -33.16
C LEU A 179 -13.49 4.09 -33.45
N ILE A 180 -14.00 4.84 -32.47
CA ILE A 180 -15.14 5.75 -32.69
C ILE A 180 -14.69 6.89 -33.62
N ALA A 181 -15.38 7.05 -34.75
CA ALA A 181 -15.20 8.15 -35.68
C ALA A 181 -16.18 9.31 -35.40
N SER A 182 -17.38 9.00 -34.91
CA SER A 182 -18.36 10.00 -34.46
C SER A 182 -19.30 9.41 -33.41
N SER A 183 -19.19 9.91 -32.17
CA SER A 183 -20.09 9.56 -31.06
C SER A 183 -21.54 9.90 -31.39
N PHE A 184 -22.48 9.02 -31.04
CA PHE A 184 -23.89 9.10 -31.44
C PHE A 184 -24.13 9.18 -32.97
N GLY A 185 -23.11 8.95 -33.80
CA GLY A 185 -23.17 9.18 -35.24
C GLY A 185 -24.21 8.34 -35.99
N LYS A 186 -24.58 7.15 -35.47
CA LYS A 186 -25.65 6.33 -36.07
C LYS A 186 -27.05 6.91 -35.82
N ALA A 187 -27.23 7.70 -34.75
CA ALA A 187 -28.52 8.31 -34.43
C ALA A 187 -29.00 9.31 -35.50
N MET A 188 -28.09 9.91 -36.28
CA MET A 188 -28.43 10.86 -37.35
C MET A 188 -29.36 10.29 -38.43
N ASN A 189 -29.31 8.97 -38.68
CA ASN A 189 -30.10 8.32 -39.73
C ASN A 189 -31.45 7.75 -39.23
N SER A 190 -31.67 7.73 -37.91
CA SER A 190 -32.89 7.17 -37.27
C SER A 190 -34.22 7.85 -37.66
N HIS A 191 -34.14 8.97 -38.38
CA HIS A 191 -35.29 9.72 -38.91
C HIS A 191 -35.41 9.71 -40.45
N LYS A 192 -34.53 9.02 -41.19
CA LYS A 192 -34.44 9.16 -42.67
C LYS A 192 -34.77 7.92 -43.48
N ASP A 193 -34.52 6.73 -42.96
CA ASP A 193 -34.85 5.49 -43.65
C ASP A 193 -36.28 5.05 -43.34
N HIS A 194 -37.10 4.89 -44.38
CA HIS A 194 -38.41 4.23 -44.27
C HIS A 194 -38.29 2.69 -44.26
N ASP A 195 -37.18 2.13 -44.79
CA ASP A 195 -36.94 0.68 -44.87
C ASP A 195 -36.11 0.10 -43.70
N PHE A 196 -35.28 0.91 -43.01
CA PHE A 196 -34.73 0.53 -41.70
C PHE A 196 -35.82 0.68 -40.63
N ASN A 197 -36.64 -0.37 -40.48
CA ASN A 197 -37.54 -0.64 -39.35
C ASN A 197 -37.81 0.56 -38.41
N ALA A 198 -38.91 1.30 -38.65
CA ALA A 198 -39.30 2.52 -37.92
C ALA A 198 -39.67 2.34 -36.42
N GLY A 199 -39.06 1.36 -35.75
CA GLY A 199 -39.14 1.07 -34.33
C GLY A 199 -37.79 0.71 -33.67
N THR A 200 -36.66 0.83 -34.37
CA THR A 200 -35.29 0.64 -33.81
C THR A 200 -34.90 1.78 -32.86
N LYS A 201 -35.59 1.86 -31.73
CA LYS A 201 -35.12 2.64 -30.58
C LYS A 201 -33.81 2.03 -30.08
N PHE A 202 -32.74 2.82 -30.06
CA PHE A 202 -31.52 2.50 -29.31
C PHE A 202 -31.90 2.17 -27.85
N SER A 203 -31.27 1.17 -27.25
CA SER A 203 -31.59 0.86 -25.86
C SER A 203 -31.05 1.96 -24.93
N GLU A 204 -31.74 2.19 -23.80
CA GLU A 204 -31.29 3.19 -22.82
C GLU A 204 -29.90 2.84 -22.24
N ALA A 205 -29.53 1.56 -22.25
CA ALA A 205 -28.19 1.09 -21.91
C ALA A 205 -27.14 1.48 -22.98
N ASP A 206 -27.43 1.30 -24.27
CA ASP A 206 -26.50 1.68 -25.36
C ASP A 206 -26.28 3.20 -25.40
N LEU A 207 -27.34 3.98 -25.18
CA LEU A 207 -27.28 5.44 -25.06
C LEU A 207 -26.42 5.86 -23.86
N ALA A 208 -26.59 5.22 -22.71
CA ALA A 208 -25.74 5.45 -21.53
C ALA A 208 -24.27 5.04 -21.77
N ARG A 209 -24.02 3.94 -22.50
CA ARG A 209 -22.67 3.50 -22.87
C ARG A 209 -21.97 4.50 -23.78
N SER A 210 -22.62 4.90 -24.86
CA SER A 210 -22.10 5.91 -25.81
C SER A 210 -21.86 7.24 -25.11
N LEU A 211 -22.75 7.67 -24.21
CA LEU A 211 -22.54 8.88 -23.40
C LEU A 211 -21.32 8.76 -22.48
N LEU A 212 -21.18 7.65 -21.75
CA LEU A 212 -20.04 7.39 -20.88
C LEU A 212 -18.72 7.39 -21.67
N PHE A 213 -18.70 6.73 -22.83
CA PHE A 213 -17.54 6.65 -23.71
C PHE A 213 -17.19 8.03 -24.29
N THR A 214 -18.18 8.81 -24.70
CA THR A 214 -17.98 10.18 -25.22
C THR A 214 -17.31 11.07 -24.19
N ILE A 215 -17.85 11.15 -22.97
CA ILE A 215 -17.29 11.97 -21.89
C ILE A 215 -15.90 11.46 -21.46
N SER A 216 -15.74 10.15 -21.30
CA SER A 216 -14.45 9.55 -20.86
C SER A 216 -13.34 9.74 -21.91
N ASN A 217 -13.67 9.62 -23.20
CA ASN A 217 -12.69 9.80 -24.27
C ASN A 217 -12.28 11.27 -24.43
N ASP A 218 -13.23 12.21 -24.38
CA ASP A 218 -12.99 13.65 -24.42
C ASP A 218 -12.09 14.11 -23.28
N VAL A 219 -12.43 13.75 -22.03
CA VAL A 219 -11.60 14.09 -20.86
C VAL A 219 -10.21 13.44 -20.94
N GLY A 220 -10.10 12.19 -21.39
CA GLY A 220 -8.82 11.53 -21.61
C GLY A 220 -7.97 12.19 -22.71
N GLN A 221 -8.59 12.65 -23.79
CA GLN A 221 -7.90 13.34 -24.89
C GLN A 221 -7.41 14.73 -24.46
N VAL A 222 -8.27 15.51 -23.81
CA VAL A 222 -7.91 16.83 -23.28
C VAL A 222 -6.78 16.71 -22.25
N ALA A 223 -6.88 15.77 -21.31
CA ALA A 223 -5.81 15.49 -20.34
C ALA A 223 -4.49 15.05 -21.01
N SER A 224 -4.55 14.22 -22.07
CA SER A 224 -3.38 13.84 -22.86
C SER A 224 -2.67 15.06 -23.46
N LEU A 225 -3.45 16.00 -24.01
CA LEU A 225 -2.92 17.21 -24.65
C LEU A 225 -2.23 18.13 -23.63
N TYR A 226 -2.84 18.37 -22.46
CA TYR A 226 -2.19 19.14 -21.39
C TYR A 226 -0.94 18.44 -20.85
N ALA A 227 -0.97 17.12 -20.63
CA ALA A 227 0.19 16.36 -20.18
C ALA A 227 1.37 16.50 -21.15
N MET A 228 1.16 16.24 -22.44
CA MET A 228 2.20 16.37 -23.47
C MET A 228 2.68 17.82 -23.62
N MET A 229 1.79 18.82 -23.57
CA MET A 229 2.14 20.24 -23.68
C MET A 229 3.03 20.71 -22.53
N HIS A 230 2.78 20.24 -21.31
CA HIS A 230 3.57 20.55 -20.12
C HIS A 230 4.71 19.55 -19.84
N LYS A 231 4.94 18.57 -20.74
CA LYS A 231 5.98 17.52 -20.64
C LYS A 231 5.84 16.62 -19.40
N LEU A 232 4.62 16.36 -18.98
CA LEU A 232 4.28 15.52 -17.83
C LEU A 232 3.95 14.09 -18.29
N ASN A 233 4.46 13.09 -17.58
CA ASN A 233 4.17 11.67 -17.83
C ASN A 233 3.19 11.06 -16.81
N LYS A 234 3.08 11.60 -15.59
CA LYS A 234 2.09 11.20 -14.58
C LYS A 234 0.81 12.06 -14.70
N VAL A 235 -0.32 11.43 -15.03
CA VAL A 235 -1.66 12.08 -15.00
C VAL A 235 -2.53 11.36 -13.98
N TYR A 236 -2.87 12.07 -12.91
CA TYR A 236 -3.78 11.60 -11.88
C TYR A 236 -5.18 12.18 -12.10
N PHE A 237 -6.18 11.31 -12.18
CA PHE A 237 -7.58 11.68 -12.19
C PHE A 237 -8.13 11.69 -10.77
N GLY A 238 -8.96 12.69 -10.48
CA GLY A 238 -9.65 12.85 -9.20
C GLY A 238 -11.14 13.17 -9.41
N GLY A 239 -11.86 13.36 -8.32
CA GLY A 239 -13.27 13.76 -8.38
C GLY A 239 -14.24 12.58 -8.54
N TYR A 240 -15.53 12.91 -8.57
CA TYR A 240 -16.59 11.94 -8.24
C TYR A 240 -17.15 11.13 -9.40
N PHE A 241 -16.72 11.41 -10.63
CA PHE A 241 -17.23 10.74 -11.83
C PHE A 241 -16.74 9.29 -11.99
N LEU A 242 -15.54 8.97 -11.48
CA LEU A 242 -14.87 7.68 -11.72
C LEU A 242 -15.08 6.66 -10.58
N ARG A 243 -15.58 7.14 -9.43
CA ARG A 243 -15.71 6.43 -8.16
C ARG A 243 -16.10 4.96 -8.33
N ASN A 244 -15.22 4.02 -7.95
CA ASN A 244 -15.52 2.58 -7.96
C ASN A 244 -16.07 2.00 -9.29
N HIS A 245 -15.92 2.67 -10.44
CA HIS A 245 -16.40 2.18 -11.74
C HIS A 245 -15.21 1.84 -12.68
N PRO A 246 -14.76 0.58 -12.72
CA PRO A 246 -13.63 0.15 -13.53
C PRO A 246 -13.79 0.44 -15.02
N LEU A 247 -15.03 0.50 -15.53
CA LEU A 247 -15.34 0.84 -16.91
C LEU A 247 -14.89 2.26 -17.27
N SER A 248 -15.25 3.25 -16.44
CA SER A 248 -14.87 4.65 -16.64
C SER A 248 -13.36 4.82 -16.57
N MET A 249 -12.73 4.25 -15.53
CA MET A 249 -11.28 4.27 -15.35
C MET A 249 -10.54 3.59 -16.52
N HIS A 250 -11.05 2.47 -17.03
CA HIS A 250 -10.50 1.78 -18.19
C HIS A 250 -10.58 2.64 -19.46
N THR A 251 -11.74 3.23 -19.77
CA THR A 251 -11.90 4.06 -20.97
C THR A 251 -11.02 5.31 -20.93
N VAL A 252 -10.91 5.97 -19.78
CA VAL A 252 -9.96 7.10 -19.60
C VAL A 252 -8.51 6.64 -19.78
N SER A 253 -8.13 5.49 -19.19
CA SER A 253 -6.78 4.91 -19.34
C SER A 253 -6.44 4.59 -20.80
N PHE A 254 -7.40 4.01 -21.53
CA PHE A 254 -7.26 3.68 -22.94
C PHE A 254 -7.11 4.94 -23.79
N SER A 255 -7.94 5.96 -23.57
CA SER A 255 -7.84 7.25 -24.26
C SER A 255 -6.47 7.91 -24.04
N ILE A 256 -6.00 7.97 -22.79
CA ILE A 256 -4.67 8.50 -22.43
C ILE A 256 -3.54 7.74 -23.15
N ASN A 257 -3.55 6.41 -23.09
CA ASN A 257 -2.53 5.59 -23.74
C ASN A 257 -2.55 5.73 -25.28
N TYR A 258 -3.74 5.80 -25.88
CA TYR A 258 -3.93 5.95 -27.33
C TYR A 258 -3.40 7.31 -27.82
N TRP A 259 -3.85 8.42 -27.22
CA TRP A 259 -3.48 9.76 -27.66
C TRP A 259 -2.03 10.14 -27.33
N SER A 260 -1.49 9.67 -26.19
CA SER A 260 -0.07 9.87 -25.84
C SER A 260 0.90 8.87 -26.47
N ARG A 261 0.39 7.81 -27.13
CA ARG A 261 1.19 6.67 -27.63
C ARG A 261 2.03 6.00 -26.52
N GLY A 262 1.45 5.89 -25.32
CA GLY A 262 2.11 5.32 -24.13
C GLY A 262 3.17 6.22 -23.47
N GLN A 263 3.28 7.50 -23.85
CA GLN A 263 4.19 8.45 -23.18
C GLN A 263 3.64 8.98 -21.85
N VAL A 264 2.33 8.85 -21.64
CA VAL A 264 1.61 9.36 -20.46
C VAL A 264 0.86 8.22 -19.78
N GLN A 265 1.02 8.11 -18.47
CA GLN A 265 0.37 7.12 -17.61
C GLN A 265 -0.88 7.71 -16.96
N ALA A 266 -2.01 7.02 -17.09
CA ALA A 266 -3.22 7.31 -16.34
C ALA A 266 -3.17 6.66 -14.95
N LEU A 267 -3.43 7.46 -13.93
CA LEU A 267 -3.47 7.14 -12.50
C LEU A 267 -4.74 7.80 -11.94
N PHE A 268 -5.28 7.35 -10.80
CA PHE A 268 -6.55 7.83 -10.22
C PHE A 268 -6.37 7.98 -8.69
N LEU A 269 -7.43 8.05 -7.86
CA LEU A 269 -7.32 7.80 -6.41
C LEU A 269 -8.47 6.98 -5.83
N ARG A 270 -8.24 6.09 -4.86
CA ARG A 270 -9.34 5.35 -4.18
C ARG A 270 -10.18 6.27 -3.30
N HIS A 271 -9.57 7.34 -2.78
CA HIS A 271 -10.26 8.41 -2.08
C HIS A 271 -10.45 9.65 -2.98
N GLU A 272 -10.44 9.49 -4.31
CA GLU A 272 -10.60 10.57 -5.32
C GLU A 272 -11.83 11.47 -5.07
N GLY A 273 -12.89 10.89 -4.51
CA GLY A 273 -14.12 11.59 -4.15
C GLY A 273 -14.09 12.36 -2.83
N TYR A 274 -13.06 12.17 -2.01
CA TYR A 274 -12.96 12.73 -0.67
C TYR A 274 -11.79 13.70 -0.49
N LEU A 275 -10.92 13.89 -1.50
CA LEU A 275 -9.71 14.73 -1.40
C LEU A 275 -9.99 16.13 -0.83
N GLY A 276 -11.02 16.85 -1.31
CA GLY A 276 -11.38 18.16 -0.76
C GLY A 276 -11.75 18.11 0.74
N ALA A 277 -12.42 17.04 1.19
CA ALA A 277 -12.72 16.84 2.61
C ALA A 277 -11.47 16.45 3.43
N ILE A 278 -10.57 15.64 2.86
CA ILE A 278 -9.27 15.31 3.48
C ILE A 278 -8.43 16.57 3.65
N GLY A 279 -8.30 17.42 2.63
CA GLY A 279 -7.54 18.66 2.73
C GLY A 279 -8.15 19.69 3.67
N ALA A 280 -9.48 19.76 3.76
CA ALA A 280 -10.15 20.58 4.77
C ALA A 280 -9.90 20.04 6.19
N PHE A 281 -9.94 18.72 6.38
CA PHE A 281 -9.56 18.09 7.65
C PHE A 281 -8.09 18.35 8.01
N LEU A 282 -7.15 18.16 7.07
CA LEU A 282 -5.72 18.36 7.30
C LEU A 282 -5.40 19.80 7.71
N LYS A 283 -5.99 20.81 7.08
CA LYS A 283 -5.87 22.22 7.51
C LYS A 283 -6.44 22.52 8.90
N GLY A 284 -7.35 21.68 9.41
CA GLY A 284 -7.80 21.73 10.82
C GLY A 284 -6.89 20.93 11.76
N ALA A 285 -6.23 19.89 11.24
CA ALA A 285 -5.27 19.07 11.97
C ALA A 285 -3.89 19.74 12.10
N GLU A 286 -3.52 20.64 11.19
CA GLU A 286 -2.32 21.50 11.26
C GLU A 286 -2.36 22.39 12.52
N GLU A 287 -3.55 22.83 12.96
CA GLU A 287 -3.77 23.52 14.24
C GLU A 287 -3.59 22.58 15.47
N CYS A 288 -3.40 21.28 15.24
CA CYS A 288 -3.34 20.19 16.22
C CYS A 288 -2.13 19.25 15.99
N ASP A 289 -0.95 19.79 15.69
CA ASP A 289 0.32 19.04 15.54
C ASP A 289 0.32 17.95 14.41
N ALA A 290 -0.30 18.22 13.24
CA ALA A 290 -0.37 17.26 12.12
C ALA A 290 0.96 16.59 11.75
N ASP A 291 2.07 17.34 11.74
CA ASP A 291 3.40 16.90 11.30
C ASP A 291 4.01 15.74 12.11
N LYS A 292 3.38 15.36 13.24
CA LYS A 292 3.89 14.29 14.12
C LYS A 292 3.39 12.90 13.74
N TYR A 293 2.29 12.80 12.99
CA TYR A 293 1.61 11.53 12.68
C TYR A 293 1.39 11.34 11.18
N SER A 294 1.02 10.13 10.78
CA SER A 294 0.69 9.77 9.39
C SER A 294 -0.61 8.98 9.33
N TRP A 295 -1.11 8.71 8.12
CA TRP A 295 -2.33 7.93 7.92
C TRP A 295 -2.07 6.71 7.02
N LEU A 296 -2.70 5.58 7.37
CA LEU A 296 -2.53 4.27 6.74
C LEU A 296 -3.89 3.67 6.37
N GLU A 297 -3.97 2.96 5.25
CA GLU A 297 -5.19 2.30 4.79
C GLU A 297 -5.57 1.09 5.67
N ASN A 298 -6.78 1.08 6.24
CA ASN A 298 -7.26 -0.09 6.97
C ASN A 298 -7.97 -1.08 6.03
N TYR A 299 -7.19 -2.02 5.49
CA TYR A 299 -7.69 -3.11 4.65
C TYR A 299 -8.76 -4.02 5.30
N ALA A 300 -8.97 -4.00 6.62
CA ALA A 300 -9.99 -4.80 7.30
C ALA A 300 -11.34 -4.07 7.41
N GLY A 301 -11.35 -2.82 7.88
CA GLY A 301 -12.53 -1.96 8.01
C GLY A 301 -13.06 -1.43 6.69
N SER A 302 -12.17 -1.07 5.77
CA SER A 302 -12.57 -0.57 4.45
C SER A 302 -13.28 -1.62 3.57
N SER A 303 -14.19 -1.11 2.76
CA SER A 303 -14.78 -1.74 1.58
C SER A 303 -13.90 -1.56 0.33
N GLY A 304 -14.02 -2.48 -0.62
CA GLY A 304 -13.28 -2.43 -1.89
C GLY A 304 -14.07 -1.80 -3.02
N LEU A 305 -13.43 -1.64 -4.18
CA LEU A 305 -14.09 -1.19 -5.42
C LEU A 305 -15.27 -2.14 -5.76
N ARG A 306 -16.51 -1.72 -5.52
CA ARG A 306 -17.70 -2.59 -5.70
C ARG A 306 -17.73 -3.22 -7.10
N SER A 307 -17.93 -4.54 -7.15
CA SER A 307 -18.52 -5.19 -8.32
C SER A 307 -19.99 -4.77 -8.45
N PRO A 308 -20.55 -4.63 -9.67
CA PRO A 308 -21.98 -4.40 -9.88
C PRO A 308 -22.89 -5.58 -9.50
N ILE A 309 -22.33 -6.66 -8.94
CA ILE A 309 -23.10 -7.73 -8.28
C ILE A 309 -23.45 -7.26 -6.87
N PRO A 310 -24.74 -7.11 -6.51
CA PRO A 310 -25.11 -6.75 -5.14
C PRO A 310 -24.80 -7.92 -4.20
N THR A 311 -23.76 -7.79 -3.39
CA THR A 311 -23.53 -8.69 -2.25
C THR A 311 -24.65 -8.46 -1.23
N GLN A 312 -25.72 -9.24 -1.36
CA GLN A 312 -26.70 -9.40 -0.28
C GLN A 312 -25.99 -10.03 0.93
N VAL A 313 -26.54 -9.78 2.13
CA VAL A 313 -25.92 -10.00 3.46
C VAL A 313 -25.01 -8.84 3.91
N LEU A 314 -25.01 -8.56 5.22
CA LEU A 314 -24.36 -7.43 5.92
C LEU A 314 -25.03 -6.05 5.84
N SER A 315 -26.33 -6.01 5.52
CA SER A 315 -27.24 -5.10 6.24
C SER A 315 -28.67 -5.68 6.19
N ALA A 316 -29.33 -5.76 7.35
CA ALA A 316 -30.71 -6.23 7.46
C ALA A 316 -31.74 -5.08 7.47
N GLN A 317 -31.28 -3.82 7.46
CA GLN A 317 -32.13 -2.63 7.69
C GLN A 317 -31.52 -1.28 7.26
N GLY A 318 -30.32 -1.26 6.68
CA GLY A 318 -29.57 -0.04 6.34
C GLY A 318 -29.36 0.19 4.85
N VAL A 319 -29.28 1.46 4.45
CA VAL A 319 -28.75 1.88 3.14
C VAL A 319 -27.28 1.41 3.03
N PRO A 320 -26.85 0.79 1.93
CA PRO A 320 -25.49 0.28 1.79
C PRO A 320 -24.48 1.44 1.59
N VAL A 321 -23.92 1.95 2.69
CA VAL A 321 -22.86 2.98 2.70
C VAL A 321 -21.53 2.38 2.25
N ASP A 322 -20.76 3.13 1.46
CA ASP A 322 -19.36 2.78 1.19
C ASP A 322 -18.50 3.23 2.38
N GLN A 323 -17.96 2.26 3.11
CA GLN A 323 -17.06 2.49 4.23
C GLN A 323 -15.62 2.47 3.71
N LEU A 324 -14.91 3.59 3.81
CA LEU A 324 -13.45 3.65 3.68
C LEU A 324 -12.91 4.17 5.02
N GLU A 325 -11.79 3.60 5.45
CA GLU A 325 -11.19 3.82 6.76
C GLU A 325 -9.68 3.94 6.65
N ILE A 326 -9.13 5.02 7.21
CA ILE A 326 -7.69 5.18 7.40
C ILE A 326 -7.37 5.37 8.88
N ASP A 327 -6.40 4.61 9.38
CA ASP A 327 -5.92 4.65 10.76
C ASP A 327 -4.74 5.61 10.90
N ARG A 328 -4.68 6.32 12.03
CA ARG A 328 -3.57 7.20 12.38
C ARG A 328 -2.37 6.39 12.88
N TRP A 329 -1.25 6.58 12.22
CA TRP A 329 0.06 6.10 12.64
C TRP A 329 0.73 7.12 13.55
N GLU A 330 1.34 6.68 14.65
CA GLU A 330 1.85 7.58 15.70
C GLU A 330 3.14 8.33 15.34
N SER A 331 3.79 7.99 14.22
CA SER A 331 4.98 8.68 13.71
C SER A 331 4.82 9.18 12.27
N ALA A 332 5.53 10.25 11.94
CA ALA A 332 5.70 10.74 10.57
C ALA A 332 6.56 9.77 9.73
N VAL A 333 6.19 9.56 8.46
CA VAL A 333 6.90 8.69 7.52
C VAL A 333 7.41 9.45 6.29
N THR A 334 8.50 8.97 5.70
CA THR A 334 9.19 9.64 4.59
C THR A 334 10.07 8.68 3.77
N TYR A 335 10.79 9.26 2.81
CA TYR A 335 11.91 8.69 2.07
C TYR A 335 12.82 7.76 2.87
N CYS A 336 13.08 6.53 2.44
CA CYS A 336 14.43 5.99 2.67
C CYS A 336 15.44 6.83 1.87
N PRO A 337 16.32 7.62 2.51
CA PRO A 337 17.14 8.65 1.84
C PRO A 337 18.24 8.05 0.94
N LEU A 338 18.44 6.74 1.01
CA LEU A 338 19.43 6.00 0.24
C LEU A 338 18.82 5.28 -0.97
N LEU A 339 17.52 5.41 -1.24
CA LEU A 339 16.93 4.91 -2.49
C LEU A 339 17.50 5.68 -3.70
N ARG A 340 17.88 4.96 -4.76
CA ARG A 340 18.45 5.53 -5.98
C ARG A 340 17.45 6.34 -6.80
N ASP A 341 16.24 5.82 -6.88
CA ASP A 341 15.12 6.40 -7.62
C ASP A 341 13.86 6.23 -6.77
N PRO A 342 13.60 7.16 -5.83
CA PRO A 342 12.38 7.17 -5.03
C PRO A 342 11.10 7.21 -5.87
N ALA A 343 11.13 7.88 -7.03
CA ALA A 343 9.95 8.21 -7.83
C ALA A 343 9.43 7.04 -8.68
N ASN A 344 10.25 6.00 -8.84
CA ASN A 344 9.92 4.74 -9.50
C ASN A 344 10.19 3.51 -8.60
N TYR A 345 10.44 3.70 -7.31
CA TYR A 345 10.56 2.62 -6.35
C TYR A 345 9.21 1.90 -6.18
N VAL A 346 9.24 0.57 -6.33
CA VAL A 346 8.11 -0.31 -5.99
C VAL A 346 8.63 -1.27 -4.92
N PRO A 347 7.97 -1.35 -3.75
CA PRO A 347 8.41 -2.25 -2.68
C PRO A 347 8.21 -3.72 -3.07
N ASP A 348 7.03 -4.06 -3.59
CA ASP A 348 6.58 -5.44 -3.84
C ASP A 348 7.24 -6.09 -5.07
N THR A 349 7.81 -7.29 -4.89
CA THR A 349 8.48 -8.05 -5.97
C THR A 349 7.52 -8.71 -6.96
N VAL A 350 6.25 -8.94 -6.58
CA VAL A 350 5.24 -9.62 -7.42
C VAL A 350 3.88 -8.91 -7.33
N ASP A 351 3.37 -8.47 -8.49
CA ASP A 351 2.02 -7.92 -8.65
C ASP A 351 1.02 -9.04 -8.95
N LEU A 352 0.25 -9.43 -7.92
CA LEU A 352 -0.81 -10.43 -7.98
C LEU A 352 -2.11 -9.88 -8.62
N THR A 353 -2.21 -8.59 -8.97
CA THR A 353 -3.28 -8.10 -9.84
C THR A 353 -3.06 -8.58 -11.27
N GLN A 354 -1.81 -8.50 -11.77
CA GLN A 354 -1.45 -9.01 -13.10
C GLN A 354 -1.22 -10.53 -13.09
N ASP A 355 -0.44 -11.03 -12.14
CA ASP A 355 0.02 -12.41 -12.08
C ASP A 355 -1.06 -13.35 -11.55
N THR A 356 -1.83 -13.94 -12.47
CA THR A 356 -2.97 -14.78 -12.12
C THR A 356 -2.56 -16.11 -11.49
N GLU A 357 -1.43 -16.70 -11.91
CA GLU A 357 -0.91 -17.93 -11.30
C GLU A 357 -0.45 -17.66 -9.86
N ALA A 358 0.34 -16.60 -9.65
CA ALA A 358 0.78 -16.21 -8.32
C ALA A 358 -0.40 -15.85 -7.42
N ARG A 359 -1.41 -15.14 -7.95
CA ARG A 359 -2.63 -14.79 -7.20
C ARG A 359 -3.36 -16.01 -6.70
N GLU A 360 -3.63 -16.99 -7.57
CA GLU A 360 -4.36 -18.19 -7.17
C GLU A 360 -3.57 -19.02 -6.16
N TYR A 361 -2.25 -19.12 -6.33
CA TYR A 361 -1.36 -19.78 -5.38
C TYR A 361 -1.37 -19.09 -4.00
N TRP A 362 -1.08 -17.78 -3.94
CA TRP A 362 -0.98 -17.06 -2.66
C TRP A 362 -2.31 -16.98 -1.93
N LEU A 363 -3.43 -16.67 -2.62
CA LEU A 363 -4.74 -16.64 -1.97
C LEU A 363 -5.10 -17.99 -1.34
N HIS A 364 -4.78 -19.11 -2.02
CA HIS A 364 -5.00 -20.44 -1.47
C HIS A 364 -4.10 -20.73 -0.26
N CYS A 365 -2.81 -20.37 -0.30
CA CYS A 365 -1.93 -20.52 0.85
C CYS A 365 -2.37 -19.68 2.06
N PHE A 366 -2.86 -18.46 1.85
CA PHE A 366 -3.43 -17.65 2.93
C PHE A 366 -4.72 -18.25 3.50
N GLU A 367 -5.59 -18.79 2.64
CA GLU A 367 -6.81 -19.50 3.03
C GLU A 367 -6.51 -20.76 3.87
N GLU A 368 -5.56 -21.61 3.46
CA GLU A 368 -5.13 -22.77 4.26
C GLU A 368 -4.43 -22.37 5.57
N SER A 369 -3.72 -21.25 5.58
CA SER A 369 -2.96 -20.80 6.76
C SER A 369 -3.83 -20.24 7.89
N VAL A 370 -5.06 -19.80 7.60
CA VAL A 370 -5.89 -19.02 8.55
C VAL A 370 -6.12 -19.75 9.87
N ASP A 371 -6.26 -21.09 9.87
CA ASP A 371 -6.45 -21.86 11.11
C ASP A 371 -5.23 -21.87 12.02
N LYS A 372 -4.02 -21.63 11.50
CA LYS A 372 -2.80 -21.41 12.31
C LYS A 372 -2.89 -20.07 13.06
N PHE A 373 -3.32 -19.01 12.36
CA PHE A 373 -3.56 -17.70 12.96
C PHE A 373 -4.68 -17.73 14.01
N VAL A 374 -5.81 -18.39 13.72
CA VAL A 374 -6.93 -18.59 14.66
C VAL A 374 -6.46 -19.32 15.92
N SER A 375 -5.71 -20.42 15.75
CA SER A 375 -5.16 -21.19 16.87
C SER A 375 -4.21 -20.35 17.73
N ARG A 376 -3.38 -19.52 17.09
CA ARG A 376 -2.45 -18.62 17.77
C ARG A 376 -3.16 -17.50 18.53
N ALA A 377 -4.14 -16.85 17.91
CA ALA A 377 -4.98 -15.82 18.53
C ALA A 377 -5.65 -16.35 19.81
N ILE A 378 -6.29 -17.53 19.73
CA ILE A 378 -6.87 -18.19 20.91
C ILE A 378 -5.81 -18.50 21.98
N TYR A 379 -4.64 -19.02 21.58
CA TYR A 379 -3.55 -19.34 22.52
C TYR A 379 -2.98 -18.10 23.23
N SER A 380 -2.94 -16.94 22.57
CA SER A 380 -2.41 -15.69 23.14
C SER A 380 -3.24 -15.13 24.30
N GLN A 381 -4.52 -15.51 24.42
CA GLN A 381 -5.45 -14.98 25.42
C GLN A 381 -6.19 -16.11 26.17
N PRO A 382 -5.47 -17.00 26.88
CA PRO A 382 -6.02 -18.25 27.43
C PRO A 382 -7.04 -18.03 28.57
N HIS A 383 -7.11 -16.81 29.11
CA HIS A 383 -8.06 -16.40 30.16
C HIS A 383 -9.28 -15.62 29.62
N SER A 384 -9.31 -15.30 28.32
CA SER A 384 -10.44 -14.59 27.71
C SER A 384 -11.58 -15.55 27.35
N LEU A 385 -12.75 -15.34 27.93
CA LEU A 385 -13.95 -16.12 27.63
C LEU A 385 -14.45 -15.92 26.19
N THR A 386 -14.15 -14.76 25.57
CA THR A 386 -14.62 -14.39 24.23
C THR A 386 -13.59 -14.67 23.14
N ALA A 387 -12.32 -14.97 23.45
CA ALA A 387 -11.27 -15.14 22.45
C ALA A 387 -11.60 -16.20 21.38
N LYS A 388 -12.24 -17.32 21.75
CA LYS A 388 -12.68 -18.32 20.74
C LYS A 388 -13.71 -17.75 19.76
N GLU A 389 -14.70 -17.02 20.26
CA GLU A 389 -15.74 -16.40 19.43
C GLU A 389 -15.15 -15.28 18.54
N ARG A 390 -14.28 -14.43 19.10
CA ARG A 390 -13.56 -13.40 18.34
C ARG A 390 -12.68 -14.00 17.25
N ALA A 391 -11.95 -15.08 17.53
CA ALA A 391 -11.09 -15.75 16.57
C ALA A 391 -11.88 -16.43 15.42
N TYR A 392 -13.08 -16.94 15.68
CA TYR A 392 -13.94 -17.45 14.60
C TYR A 392 -14.50 -16.31 13.72
N LYS A 393 -14.96 -15.19 14.30
CA LYS A 393 -15.41 -14.03 13.52
C LYS A 393 -14.28 -13.40 12.70
N PHE A 394 -13.05 -13.39 13.24
CA PHE A 394 -11.82 -13.09 12.51
C PHE A 394 -11.64 -13.98 11.28
N LYS A 395 -11.74 -15.32 11.44
CA LYS A 395 -11.65 -16.27 10.32
C LYS A 395 -12.70 -15.98 9.24
N GLU A 396 -13.95 -15.79 9.63
CA GLU A 396 -15.06 -15.50 8.71
C GLU A 396 -14.82 -14.21 7.92
N LYS A 397 -14.43 -13.11 8.59
CA LYS A 397 -14.14 -11.83 7.93
C LYS A 397 -12.93 -11.93 6.98
N TYR A 398 -11.87 -12.63 7.38
CA TYR A 398 -10.67 -12.77 6.55
C TYR A 398 -10.92 -13.64 5.31
N ILE A 399 -11.55 -14.82 5.45
CA ILE A 399 -11.91 -15.67 4.30
C ILE A 399 -12.84 -14.93 3.33
N SER A 400 -13.81 -14.16 3.85
CA SER A 400 -14.68 -13.32 3.01
C SER A 400 -13.88 -12.32 2.16
N LYS A 401 -12.85 -11.68 2.73
CA LYS A 401 -11.95 -10.78 2.00
C LYS A 401 -11.05 -11.50 1.00
N LEU A 402 -10.53 -12.69 1.30
CA LEU A 402 -9.76 -13.51 0.34
C LEU A 402 -10.62 -13.93 -0.86
N TYR A 403 -11.84 -14.42 -0.62
CA TYR A 403 -12.79 -14.78 -1.66
C TYR A 403 -13.12 -13.58 -2.57
N TYR A 404 -13.35 -12.42 -1.96
CA TYR A 404 -13.60 -11.18 -2.68
C TYR A 404 -12.40 -10.72 -3.52
N LEU A 405 -11.18 -10.75 -2.96
CA LEU A 405 -9.93 -10.46 -3.69
C LEU A 405 -9.64 -11.43 -4.84
N LYS A 406 -10.09 -12.69 -4.75
CA LYS A 406 -10.00 -13.66 -5.86
C LYS A 406 -10.77 -13.20 -7.11
N HIS A 407 -11.90 -12.51 -6.91
CA HIS A 407 -12.77 -12.03 -7.98
C HIS A 407 -12.46 -10.57 -8.38
N GLN A 408 -11.99 -9.75 -7.44
CA GLN A 408 -11.60 -8.37 -7.67
C GLN A 408 -10.21 -8.08 -7.08
N PRO A 409 -9.11 -8.49 -7.75
CA PRO A 409 -7.75 -8.32 -7.23
C PRO A 409 -7.27 -6.85 -7.23
N CYS A 410 -8.03 -5.93 -7.81
CA CYS A 410 -7.78 -4.49 -7.74
C CYS A 410 -8.70 -3.75 -6.75
N ALA A 411 -9.33 -4.45 -5.79
CA ALA A 411 -10.38 -3.85 -4.95
C ALA A 411 -9.90 -2.99 -3.76
N TYR A 412 -8.78 -3.36 -3.12
CA TYR A 412 -8.30 -2.72 -1.87
C TYR A 412 -7.00 -1.92 -2.00
N GLY A 413 -6.26 -2.22 -3.09
CA GLY A 413 -3.88 -1.65 -4.49
C GLY A 413 -3.36 -2.10 -5.91
N ASN A 414 -2.12 -2.58 -5.92
CA ASN A 414 -1.84 -3.80 -6.64
C ASN A 414 -1.87 -4.88 -5.55
N LEU A 415 -2.60 -5.98 -5.78
CA LEU A 415 -2.62 -7.08 -4.82
C LEU A 415 -1.20 -7.64 -4.71
N SER A 416 -0.67 -7.70 -3.50
CA SER A 416 0.67 -8.24 -3.23
C SER A 416 0.65 -9.12 -1.99
N VAL A 417 1.72 -9.91 -1.80
CA VAL A 417 1.89 -10.74 -0.60
C VAL A 417 1.89 -9.88 0.67
N ARG A 418 2.50 -8.68 0.64
CA ARG A 418 2.43 -7.69 1.71
C ARG A 418 0.99 -7.30 2.02
N SER A 419 0.20 -6.88 1.04
CA SER A 419 -1.19 -6.46 1.28
C SER A 419 -2.09 -7.59 1.85
N LEU A 420 -1.77 -8.85 1.59
CA LEU A 420 -2.46 -10.01 2.18
C LEU A 420 -2.08 -10.26 3.64
N LEU A 421 -0.84 -9.95 4.02
CA LEU A 421 -0.32 -9.96 5.40
C LEU A 421 -0.88 -8.76 6.18
N ASP A 422 -0.80 -7.55 5.63
CA ASP A 422 -1.41 -6.35 6.20
C ASP A 422 -2.91 -6.58 6.46
N THR A 423 -3.62 -7.21 5.52
CA THR A 423 -5.05 -7.56 5.68
C THR A 423 -5.31 -8.54 6.83
N ILE A 424 -4.48 -9.58 7.04
CA ILE A 424 -4.72 -10.52 8.14
C ILE A 424 -4.43 -9.87 9.50
N GLU A 425 -3.42 -9.02 9.57
CA GLU A 425 -3.06 -8.31 10.79
C GLU A 425 -4.09 -7.23 11.15
N HIS A 426 -4.59 -6.46 10.19
CA HIS A 426 -5.69 -5.52 10.42
C HIS A 426 -6.94 -6.26 10.92
N CYS A 427 -7.25 -7.44 10.39
CA CYS A 427 -8.34 -8.28 10.91
C CYS A 427 -8.05 -8.79 12.34
N MET A 428 -6.84 -9.25 12.66
CA MET A 428 -6.50 -9.68 14.03
C MET A 428 -6.57 -8.52 15.03
N LYS A 429 -6.06 -7.34 14.66
CA LYS A 429 -6.10 -6.10 15.45
C LYS A 429 -7.57 -5.66 15.70
N GLU A 430 -8.44 -5.70 14.68
CA GLU A 430 -9.89 -5.41 14.81
C GLU A 430 -10.62 -6.38 15.76
N PHE A 431 -10.28 -7.67 15.74
CA PHE A 431 -10.88 -8.67 16.62
C PHE A 431 -10.17 -8.81 17.99
N ASP A 432 -9.50 -7.76 18.47
CA ASP A 432 -8.84 -7.68 19.79
C ASP A 432 -7.76 -8.77 19.99
N PHE A 433 -6.86 -8.88 19.00
CA PHE A 433 -5.62 -9.67 19.06
C PHE A 433 -4.42 -8.85 18.54
N PRO A 434 -3.94 -7.82 19.29
CA PRO A 434 -2.93 -6.88 18.82
C PRO A 434 -1.50 -7.47 18.70
N ASP A 435 -1.13 -8.43 19.56
CA ASP A 435 0.10 -9.22 19.43
C ASP A 435 -0.16 -10.69 19.84
N PRO A 436 -0.49 -11.58 18.89
CA PRO A 436 -0.69 -13.00 19.17
C PRO A 436 0.59 -13.78 19.53
N TYR A 437 1.78 -13.17 19.38
CA TYR A 437 3.07 -13.85 19.43
C TYR A 437 3.98 -13.38 20.57
N LEU A 438 3.64 -12.28 21.26
CA LEU A 438 4.41 -11.66 22.34
C LEU A 438 5.04 -12.65 23.34
N LEU A 439 4.26 -13.61 23.84
CA LEU A 439 4.74 -14.64 24.78
C LEU A 439 5.74 -15.61 24.14
N GLN A 440 5.54 -15.98 22.86
CA GLN A 440 6.50 -16.79 22.12
C GLN A 440 7.80 -15.99 21.89
N LYS A 441 7.70 -14.75 21.38
CA LYS A 441 8.87 -13.86 21.16
C LYS A 441 9.72 -13.72 22.42
N GLN A 442 9.09 -13.50 23.58
CA GLN A 442 9.77 -13.43 24.88
C GLN A 442 10.47 -14.75 25.24
N MET A 443 9.76 -15.88 25.16
CA MET A 443 10.34 -17.20 25.47
C MET A 443 11.50 -17.59 24.53
N GLU A 444 11.46 -17.18 23.27
CA GLU A 444 12.50 -17.46 22.28
C GLU A 444 13.71 -16.53 22.46
N ASN A 445 13.48 -15.24 22.74
CA ASN A 445 14.53 -14.28 23.08
C ASN A 445 15.31 -14.74 24.32
N ASP A 446 14.63 -15.10 25.42
CA ASP A 446 15.31 -15.53 26.65
C ASP A 446 16.11 -16.84 26.45
N LYS A 447 15.58 -17.82 25.71
CA LYS A 447 16.30 -19.04 25.33
C LYS A 447 17.56 -18.73 24.52
N ALA A 448 17.45 -17.86 23.51
CA ALA A 448 18.54 -17.52 22.63
C ALA A 448 19.63 -16.69 23.35
N LEU A 449 19.24 -15.77 24.23
CA LEU A 449 20.15 -15.01 25.10
C LEU A 449 20.96 -15.93 26.01
N GLY A 450 20.36 -17.00 26.54
CA GLY A 450 21.06 -18.04 27.30
C GLY A 450 22.17 -18.78 26.53
N LEU A 451 22.16 -18.73 25.19
CA LEU A 451 23.17 -19.34 24.31
C LEU A 451 24.19 -18.31 23.77
N LEU A 452 23.86 -17.02 23.75
CA LEU A 452 24.65 -15.95 23.13
C LEU A 452 26.12 -15.94 23.59
N GLY A 453 26.37 -16.05 24.90
CA GLY A 453 27.74 -16.02 25.43
C GLY A 453 28.63 -17.13 24.88
N LYS A 454 28.10 -18.35 24.76
CA LYS A 454 28.80 -19.50 24.14
C LYS A 454 28.98 -19.31 22.64
N ARG A 455 27.96 -18.76 21.96
CA ARG A 455 28.00 -18.50 20.51
C ARG A 455 29.11 -17.50 20.14
N LEU A 456 29.26 -16.42 20.92
CA LEU A 456 30.30 -15.42 20.71
C LEU A 456 31.70 -16.00 20.95
N GLN A 457 31.90 -16.77 22.03
CA GLN A 457 33.18 -17.45 22.30
C GLN A 457 33.59 -18.40 21.18
N TYR A 458 32.63 -19.14 20.61
CA TYR A 458 32.87 -20.00 19.44
C TYR A 458 33.30 -19.17 18.21
N LEU A 459 32.57 -18.10 17.87
CA LEU A 459 32.87 -17.25 16.71
C LEU A 459 34.25 -16.57 16.83
N ASP A 460 34.60 -16.09 18.03
CA ASP A 460 35.92 -15.50 18.31
C ASP A 460 37.07 -16.51 18.15
N SER A 461 36.81 -17.81 18.33
CA SER A 461 37.80 -18.88 18.14
C SER A 461 38.02 -19.29 16.67
N LEU A 462 37.18 -18.82 15.75
CA LEU A 462 37.31 -19.13 14.32
C LEU A 462 38.31 -18.20 13.62
N GLU A 463 39.05 -18.75 12.66
CA GLU A 463 39.83 -18.00 11.69
C GLU A 463 38.96 -17.01 10.89
N TRP A 464 39.52 -15.85 10.50
CA TRP A 464 38.73 -14.72 10.01
C TRP A 464 37.77 -15.08 8.88
N PHE A 465 38.23 -15.76 7.82
CA PHE A 465 37.38 -16.12 6.68
C PHE A 465 36.21 -17.01 7.10
N LEU A 466 36.50 -18.09 7.84
CA LEU A 466 35.50 -19.03 8.35
C LEU A 466 34.53 -18.35 9.32
N ARG A 467 35.00 -17.36 10.11
CA ARG A 467 34.15 -16.54 10.97
C ARG A 467 33.14 -15.73 10.16
N GLN A 468 33.57 -15.04 9.11
CA GLN A 468 32.67 -14.22 8.28
C GLN A 468 31.65 -15.07 7.52
N GLU A 469 32.05 -16.20 6.94
CA GLU A 469 31.13 -17.19 6.35
C GLU A 469 30.14 -17.74 7.41
N THR A 470 30.64 -18.05 8.61
CA THR A 470 29.80 -18.50 9.73
C THR A 470 28.83 -17.41 10.17
N LEU A 471 29.20 -16.12 10.14
CA LEU A 471 28.30 -15.01 10.49
C LEU A 471 27.15 -14.88 9.48
N VAL A 472 27.43 -14.86 8.18
CA VAL A 472 26.36 -14.78 7.16
C VAL A 472 25.45 -16.02 7.21
N THR A 473 26.01 -17.22 7.34
CA THR A 473 25.21 -18.43 7.54
C THR A 473 24.51 -18.50 8.89
N SER A 474 24.91 -17.72 9.90
CA SER A 474 24.17 -17.58 11.17
C SER A 474 22.89 -16.78 10.99
N VAL A 475 22.95 -15.71 10.20
CA VAL A 475 21.77 -14.91 9.86
C VAL A 475 20.78 -15.75 9.04
N LEU A 476 21.25 -16.43 7.99
CA LEU A 476 20.42 -17.33 7.20
C LEU A 476 19.83 -18.48 8.03
N ALA A 477 20.60 -19.08 8.95
CA ALA A 477 20.10 -20.12 9.86
C ALA A 477 19.14 -19.58 10.92
N GLY A 478 19.32 -18.33 11.36
CA GLY A 478 18.40 -17.62 12.25
C GLY A 478 17.03 -17.47 11.60
N ASN A 479 17.01 -16.96 10.36
CA ASN A 479 15.79 -16.76 9.61
C ASN A 479 15.01 -18.06 9.33
N MET A 480 15.65 -19.24 9.36
CA MET A 480 14.97 -20.53 9.14
C MET A 480 13.96 -20.94 10.22
N PHE A 481 13.99 -20.35 11.42
CA PHE A 481 13.06 -20.72 12.50
C PHE A 481 11.64 -20.19 12.29
N ASP A 482 11.44 -19.39 11.24
CA ASP A 482 10.19 -18.69 11.03
C ASP A 482 9.18 -19.41 10.14
N TRP A 483 7.96 -19.46 10.67
CA TRP A 483 6.71 -19.77 9.98
C TRP A 483 6.60 -21.09 9.19
N GLY A 484 6.19 -22.13 9.93
CA GLY A 484 4.95 -22.83 9.57
C GLY A 484 4.99 -23.83 8.42
N ALA A 485 6.14 -24.06 7.79
CA ALA A 485 6.40 -25.31 7.07
C ALA A 485 6.27 -26.49 8.05
N ARG A 486 5.59 -27.56 7.63
CA ARG A 486 5.36 -28.77 8.47
C ARG A 486 6.70 -29.31 8.99
N GLU A 487 7.66 -29.43 8.07
CA GLU A 487 9.05 -29.84 8.26
C GLU A 487 9.90 -28.92 9.18
N VAL A 488 9.37 -27.78 9.64
CA VAL A 488 9.99 -26.86 10.63
C VAL A 488 9.23 -26.91 11.95
N ALA A 489 7.89 -27.06 11.95
CA ALA A 489 7.16 -27.39 13.17
C ALA A 489 7.63 -28.73 13.76
N ASP A 490 7.79 -29.76 12.91
CA ASP A 490 8.30 -31.09 13.27
C ASP A 490 9.75 -31.05 13.84
N LEU A 491 10.52 -30.00 13.52
CA LEU A 491 11.85 -29.75 14.14
C LEU A 491 11.71 -29.19 15.55
N MET A 492 10.79 -28.24 15.77
CA MET A 492 10.66 -27.50 17.03
C MET A 492 10.09 -28.33 18.19
N GLU A 493 9.45 -29.47 17.92
CA GLU A 493 8.97 -30.40 18.95
C GLU A 493 10.10 -31.26 19.59
N ASN A 494 11.30 -31.31 18.99
CA ASN A 494 12.44 -32.05 19.52
C ASN A 494 13.27 -31.18 20.49
N THR A 495 13.17 -31.45 21.79
CA THR A 495 13.55 -30.52 22.87
C THR A 495 15.05 -30.22 23.06
N ASP A 496 15.96 -30.76 22.26
CA ASP A 496 17.43 -30.65 22.45
C ASP A 496 18.19 -29.96 21.29
N PHE A 497 17.58 -29.74 20.12
CA PHE A 497 18.29 -29.19 18.95
C PHE A 497 17.49 -28.14 18.16
N GLY A 498 18.22 -27.23 17.51
CA GLY A 498 17.66 -26.18 16.67
C GLY A 498 18.68 -25.65 15.68
N PHE A 499 19.46 -24.63 16.07
CA PHE A 499 20.35 -23.86 15.19
C PHE A 499 21.31 -24.70 14.32
N HIS A 500 21.93 -25.75 14.87
CA HIS A 500 22.80 -26.67 14.14
C HIS A 500 22.07 -27.64 13.18
N GLU A 501 20.74 -27.67 13.19
CA GLU A 501 19.93 -28.43 12.23
C GLU A 501 19.40 -27.54 11.11
N ALA A 502 18.98 -26.31 11.42
CA ALA A 502 18.71 -25.28 10.41
C ALA A 502 19.91 -25.13 9.46
N HIS A 503 21.12 -24.95 9.99
CA HIS A 503 22.36 -24.86 9.18
C HIS A 503 22.59 -26.08 8.25
N ARG A 504 22.08 -27.26 8.60
CA ARG A 504 22.12 -28.48 7.76
C ARG A 504 20.98 -28.59 6.73
N LYS A 505 19.91 -27.79 6.85
CA LYS A 505 18.82 -27.71 5.86
C LYS A 505 18.97 -26.55 4.86
N ILE A 506 19.85 -25.58 5.12
CA ILE A 506 20.20 -24.52 4.15
C ILE A 506 20.82 -25.15 2.89
N GLN A 507 20.49 -24.63 1.71
CA GLN A 507 21.15 -24.95 0.45
C GLN A 507 22.70 -24.86 0.58
N ALA A 508 23.41 -25.92 0.19
CA ALA A 508 24.87 -25.88 0.07
C ALA A 508 25.30 -24.97 -1.09
N ARG A 509 26.43 -24.26 -0.96
CA ARG A 509 26.94 -23.37 -2.02
C ARG A 509 27.28 -24.18 -3.30
N PRO A 510 27.06 -23.65 -4.52
CA PRO A 510 26.58 -22.29 -4.81
C PRO A 510 25.10 -22.09 -4.50
N TRP A 511 24.79 -20.97 -3.86
CA TRP A 511 23.42 -20.55 -3.58
C TRP A 511 22.68 -20.07 -4.84
N LEU A 512 21.34 -20.05 -4.77
CA LEU A 512 20.49 -19.55 -5.87
C LEU A 512 20.86 -18.11 -6.28
N VAL A 513 21.19 -17.27 -5.30
CA VAL A 513 21.96 -16.04 -5.53
C VAL A 513 23.12 -16.02 -4.54
N ASP A 514 24.34 -16.20 -5.04
CA ASP A 514 25.55 -16.35 -4.24
C ASP A 514 26.52 -15.17 -4.41
N GLY A 515 26.22 -14.07 -3.71
CA GLY A 515 27.09 -12.90 -3.57
C GLY A 515 28.05 -12.97 -2.38
N LEU A 516 28.19 -14.13 -1.71
CA LEU A 516 28.97 -14.23 -0.48
C LEU A 516 30.44 -13.87 -0.69
N ASP A 517 31.10 -14.41 -1.72
CA ASP A 517 32.53 -14.15 -1.92
C ASP A 517 32.81 -12.67 -2.23
N ALA A 518 31.92 -12.01 -2.98
CA ALA A 518 32.00 -10.57 -3.26
C ALA A 518 31.84 -9.72 -1.99
N TRP A 519 30.93 -10.12 -1.09
CA TRP A 519 30.80 -9.52 0.24
C TRP A 519 32.04 -9.76 1.11
N LEU A 520 32.57 -10.98 1.14
CA LEU A 520 33.79 -11.33 1.88
C LEU A 520 35.02 -10.59 1.36
N ASP A 521 35.13 -10.37 0.04
CA ASP A 521 36.16 -9.51 -0.55
C ASP A 521 35.96 -8.05 -0.15
N ARG A 522 34.73 -7.53 -0.15
CA ARG A 522 34.43 -6.17 0.32
C ARG A 522 34.79 -5.95 1.79
N LEU A 523 34.63 -6.97 2.64
CA LEU A 523 34.98 -6.89 4.07
C LEU A 523 36.49 -6.78 4.34
N LYS A 524 37.35 -7.17 3.39
CA LYS A 524 38.81 -6.96 3.44
C LYS A 524 39.21 -5.50 3.21
N GLY A 525 38.31 -4.70 2.62
CA GLY A 525 38.46 -3.26 2.46
C GLY A 525 38.22 -2.49 3.77
N PRO A 526 38.24 -1.14 3.71
CA PRO A 526 37.97 -0.31 4.88
C PRO A 526 36.57 -0.57 5.46
N PRO A 527 36.38 -0.34 6.77
CA PRO A 527 35.07 -0.44 7.40
C PRO A 527 34.11 0.60 6.81
N HIS A 528 32.84 0.22 6.74
CA HIS A 528 31.71 1.12 6.49
C HIS A 528 31.62 2.14 7.64
N LYS A 529 31.14 3.35 7.37
CA LYS A 529 30.89 4.38 8.40
C LYS A 529 29.74 3.96 9.30
N CYS A 530 28.59 3.63 8.69
CA CYS A 530 27.40 3.21 9.41
C CYS A 530 26.56 2.24 8.56
N ALA A 531 26.11 1.16 9.20
CA ALA A 531 25.24 0.15 8.61
C ALA A 531 23.82 0.27 9.18
N ALA A 532 22.81 0.33 8.31
CA ALA A 532 21.40 0.19 8.67
C ALA A 532 20.94 -1.25 8.39
N VAL A 533 20.69 -2.02 9.45
CA VAL A 533 20.30 -3.43 9.39
C VAL A 533 18.83 -3.56 9.71
N PHE A 534 18.01 -3.87 8.70
CA PHE A 534 16.59 -4.11 8.84
C PHE A 534 16.37 -5.58 9.22
N VAL A 535 15.87 -5.82 10.43
CA VAL A 535 15.83 -7.14 11.08
C VAL A 535 14.44 -7.78 10.96
N ASP A 536 14.40 -9.09 10.74
CA ASP A 536 13.19 -9.90 10.60
C ASP A 536 12.71 -10.35 12.00
N ASN A 537 13.26 -11.44 12.55
CA ASN A 537 12.56 -12.22 13.58
C ASN A 537 13.14 -12.14 15.00
N SER A 538 12.28 -12.42 15.99
CA SER A 538 12.68 -12.60 17.39
C SER A 538 13.48 -13.90 17.62
N GLY A 539 14.06 -14.03 18.82
CA GLY A 539 14.66 -15.28 19.28
C GLY A 539 16.02 -15.58 18.63
N ILE A 540 16.13 -16.76 18.02
CA ILE A 540 17.41 -17.24 17.45
C ILE A 540 17.92 -16.30 16.36
N ASP A 541 17.04 -15.65 15.61
CA ASP A 541 17.39 -14.81 14.47
C ASP A 541 18.10 -13.52 14.91
N ILE A 542 17.39 -12.62 15.59
CA ILE A 542 17.98 -11.40 16.16
C ILE A 542 19.15 -11.72 17.11
N VAL A 543 19.02 -12.72 18.02
CA VAL A 543 20.03 -12.93 19.08
C VAL A 543 21.26 -13.72 18.62
N LEU A 544 21.13 -14.73 17.77
CA LEU A 544 22.24 -15.63 17.38
C LEU A 544 22.68 -15.49 15.91
N GLY A 545 21.87 -14.85 15.07
CA GLY A 545 22.22 -14.40 13.73
C GLY A 545 22.71 -12.94 13.72
N ILE A 546 21.78 -11.99 13.90
CA ILE A 546 22.05 -10.55 13.73
C ILE A 546 23.01 -9.98 14.77
N LEU A 547 22.80 -10.20 16.08
CA LEU A 547 23.65 -9.56 17.10
C LEU A 547 25.14 -9.95 16.99
N PRO A 548 25.52 -11.21 16.68
CA PRO A 548 26.90 -11.54 16.35
C PRO A 548 27.43 -10.88 15.07
N PHE A 549 26.61 -10.74 14.03
CA PHE A 549 26.98 -10.04 12.78
C PHE A 549 27.21 -8.54 13.02
N ALA A 550 26.27 -7.88 13.70
CA ALA A 550 26.40 -6.47 14.12
C ALA A 550 27.61 -6.25 15.03
N ARG A 551 27.93 -7.20 15.91
CA ARG A 551 29.14 -7.16 16.74
C ARG A 551 30.43 -7.19 15.93
N ASP A 552 30.51 -7.94 14.83
CA ASP A 552 31.71 -7.96 13.99
C ASP A 552 31.89 -6.64 13.23
N LEU A 553 30.79 -6.05 12.71
CA LEU A 553 30.80 -4.69 12.15
C LEU A 553 31.30 -3.65 13.17
N LEU A 554 30.80 -3.71 14.41
CA LEU A 554 31.27 -2.85 15.51
C LEU A 554 32.76 -3.06 15.84
N LEU A 555 33.26 -4.30 15.78
CA LEU A 555 34.69 -4.61 15.97
C LEU A 555 35.57 -4.12 14.81
N ARG A 556 35.02 -4.04 13.58
CA ARG A 556 35.67 -3.40 12.42
C ARG A 556 35.65 -1.87 12.50
N GLY A 557 34.86 -1.28 13.41
CA GLY A 557 34.74 0.17 13.61
C GLY A 557 33.53 0.82 12.93
N THR A 558 32.64 0.03 12.35
CA THR A 558 31.40 0.47 11.70
C THR A 558 30.32 0.72 12.75
N LYS A 559 29.65 1.89 12.71
CA LYS A 559 28.44 2.14 13.50
C LYS A 559 27.28 1.27 12.99
N VAL A 560 26.35 0.86 13.85
CA VAL A 560 25.23 -0.01 13.47
C VAL A 560 23.91 0.53 14.00
N MET A 561 22.94 0.71 13.11
CA MET A 561 21.53 0.86 13.42
C MET A 561 20.85 -0.49 13.20
N LEU A 562 20.17 -1.00 14.22
CA LEU A 562 19.25 -2.12 14.09
C LEU A 562 17.83 -1.56 13.98
N CYS A 563 17.22 -1.76 12.82
CA CYS A 563 15.95 -1.14 12.41
C CYS A 563 14.82 -2.17 12.52
N ALA A 564 13.95 -1.99 13.51
CA ALA A 564 12.89 -2.94 13.90
C ALA A 564 11.48 -2.32 13.75
N ASN A 565 10.46 -3.18 13.70
CA ASN A 565 9.07 -2.76 13.45
C ASN A 565 8.50 -1.88 14.56
N SER A 566 7.61 -0.95 14.20
CA SER A 566 6.86 -0.14 15.17
C SER A 566 5.83 -0.97 15.90
N ALA A 567 5.00 -1.69 15.12
CA ALA A 567 3.90 -2.49 15.64
C ALA A 567 4.19 -3.99 15.47
N PRO A 568 3.55 -4.85 16.28
CA PRO A 568 3.63 -6.29 16.13
C PRO A 568 3.16 -6.76 14.74
N ALA A 569 4.04 -7.55 14.12
CA ALA A 569 3.86 -8.31 12.91
C ALA A 569 4.38 -9.73 13.20
N LEU A 570 3.63 -10.76 12.81
CA LEU A 570 3.94 -12.18 13.09
C LEU A 570 4.72 -12.39 14.42
N ASN A 571 5.93 -12.94 14.36
CA ASN A 571 6.89 -12.99 15.48
C ASN A 571 8.15 -12.14 15.22
N ASP A 572 8.02 -11.14 14.35
CA ASP A 572 9.00 -10.10 14.09
C ASP A 572 9.39 -9.37 15.38
N VAL A 573 10.63 -8.87 15.45
CA VAL A 573 11.06 -8.05 16.58
C VAL A 573 10.58 -6.60 16.42
N THR A 574 9.86 -6.07 17.40
CA THR A 574 9.49 -4.64 17.44
C THR A 574 10.59 -3.79 18.09
N HIS A 575 10.61 -2.48 17.84
CA HIS A 575 11.58 -1.56 18.44
C HIS A 575 11.59 -1.59 19.99
N PRO A 576 10.43 -1.57 20.70
CA PRO A 576 10.42 -1.71 22.16
C PRO A 576 11.01 -3.03 22.65
N GLU A 577 10.82 -4.14 21.91
CA GLU A 577 11.40 -5.45 22.23
C GLU A 577 12.91 -5.47 21.96
N LEU A 578 13.35 -4.95 20.81
CA LEU A 578 14.77 -4.81 20.45
C LEU A 578 15.55 -4.01 21.49
N VAL A 579 14.97 -2.92 22.01
CA VAL A 579 15.56 -2.11 23.09
C VAL A 579 15.72 -2.89 24.40
N VAL A 580 14.91 -3.92 24.65
CA VAL A 580 15.06 -4.84 25.80
C VAL A 580 16.12 -5.90 25.51
N VAL A 581 16.04 -6.56 24.35
CA VAL A 581 16.99 -7.59 23.90
C VAL A 581 18.43 -7.05 23.88
N LEU A 582 18.63 -5.82 23.40
CA LEU A 582 19.94 -5.16 23.41
C LEU A 582 20.49 -4.91 24.82
N LYS A 583 19.64 -4.57 25.79
CA LYS A 583 20.05 -4.40 27.19
C LYS A 583 20.43 -5.73 27.84
N GLN A 584 19.70 -6.80 27.53
CA GLN A 584 20.06 -8.16 27.97
C GLN A 584 21.37 -8.63 27.31
N ALA A 585 21.52 -8.43 25.99
CA ALA A 585 22.74 -8.78 25.25
C ALA A 585 23.97 -7.97 25.71
N ALA A 586 23.80 -6.72 26.13
CA ALA A 586 24.86 -5.91 26.71
C ALA A 586 25.39 -6.47 28.05
N ALA A 587 24.53 -7.10 28.87
CA ALA A 587 24.98 -7.78 30.09
C ALA A 587 25.85 -9.01 29.79
N ILE A 588 25.73 -9.58 28.58
CA ILE A 588 26.48 -10.77 28.12
C ILE A 588 27.73 -10.38 27.31
N CYS A 589 27.66 -9.30 26.54
CA CYS A 589 28.68 -8.91 25.56
C CYS A 589 29.21 -7.48 25.81
N GLN A 590 30.46 -7.40 26.26
CA GLN A 590 31.16 -6.12 26.50
C GLN A 590 31.32 -5.23 25.25
N VAL A 591 31.32 -5.79 24.04
CA VAL A 591 31.34 -5.01 22.78
C VAL A 591 30.02 -4.28 22.60
N ILE A 592 28.89 -5.00 22.71
CA ILE A 592 27.53 -4.46 22.62
C ILE A 592 27.31 -3.41 23.73
N HIS A 593 27.73 -3.70 24.97
CA HIS A 593 27.64 -2.74 26.08
C HIS A 593 28.36 -1.42 25.80
N LYS A 594 29.61 -1.47 25.32
CA LYS A 594 30.37 -0.26 24.97
C LYS A 594 29.75 0.48 23.79
N ALA A 595 29.26 -0.24 22.78
CA ALA A 595 28.67 0.36 21.60
C ALA A 595 27.35 1.10 21.88
N LEU A 596 26.47 0.53 22.72
CA LEU A 596 25.25 1.20 23.19
C LEU A 596 25.60 2.46 24.00
N ASN A 597 26.53 2.36 24.96
CA ASN A 597 26.93 3.51 25.79
C ASN A 597 27.62 4.62 24.99
N ALA A 598 28.25 4.29 23.86
CA ALA A 598 28.92 5.24 22.96
C ALA A 598 28.03 5.74 21.80
N GLY A 599 26.78 5.27 21.69
CA GLY A 599 25.90 5.59 20.56
C GLY A 599 26.36 5.02 19.21
N THR A 600 27.31 4.08 19.19
CA THR A 600 27.74 3.42 17.94
C THR A 600 26.92 2.18 17.60
N LEU A 601 26.10 1.68 18.54
CA LEU A 601 25.01 0.75 18.30
C LEU A 601 23.69 1.42 18.71
N MET A 602 22.71 1.45 17.81
CA MET A 602 21.42 2.12 18.01
C MET A 602 20.26 1.20 17.63
N ALA A 603 19.15 1.31 18.35
CA ALA A 603 17.87 0.70 17.98
C ALA A 603 16.98 1.77 17.36
N MET A 604 16.59 1.57 16.10
CA MET A 604 15.76 2.50 15.33
C MET A 604 14.44 1.83 14.94
N GLU A 605 13.42 2.65 14.78
CA GLU A 605 12.06 2.23 14.46
C GLU A 605 11.80 2.40 12.95
N THR A 606 11.09 1.49 12.30
CA THR A 606 10.92 1.50 10.84
C THR A 606 9.65 2.18 10.33
N ALA A 607 8.68 2.50 11.19
CA ALA A 607 7.29 2.84 10.82
C ALA A 607 6.52 1.71 10.10
N GLN A 608 7.01 0.47 10.11
CA GLN A 608 6.31 -0.67 9.51
C GLN A 608 5.38 -1.35 10.53
N ALA A 609 4.23 -1.81 10.01
CA ALA A 609 3.17 -2.47 10.77
C ALA A 609 3.11 -3.99 10.60
N GLY A 610 3.68 -4.51 9.50
CA GLY A 610 3.67 -5.90 9.04
C GLY A 610 5.08 -6.42 8.69
N PRO A 611 5.23 -7.67 8.21
CA PRO A 611 6.54 -8.34 8.05
C PRO A 611 7.23 -8.07 6.70
N CYS A 612 6.66 -7.19 5.87
CA CYS A 612 7.30 -6.68 4.66
C CYS A 612 7.77 -5.24 4.90
N LEU A 613 8.77 -4.79 4.13
CA LEU A 613 9.42 -3.50 4.35
C LEU A 613 9.19 -2.57 3.16
N ASP A 614 8.34 -1.56 3.35
CA ASP A 614 8.13 -0.50 2.39
C ASP A 614 9.05 0.70 2.68
N LEU A 615 10.12 0.82 1.89
CA LEU A 615 11.09 1.92 1.98
C LEU A 615 10.57 3.26 1.39
N SER A 616 9.33 3.30 0.91
CA SER A 616 8.57 4.54 0.71
C SER A 616 7.94 5.09 1.99
N ARG A 617 7.91 4.31 3.07
CA ARG A 617 7.20 4.67 4.31
C ARG A 617 8.08 4.46 5.54
N LEU A 618 9.29 5.00 5.50
CA LEU A 618 10.27 4.88 6.59
C LEU A 618 10.02 5.94 7.68
N ASN A 619 10.17 5.59 8.96
CA ASN A 619 10.09 6.55 10.07
C ASN A 619 11.03 7.76 9.84
N LEU A 620 10.54 8.97 10.10
CA LEU A 620 11.26 10.22 9.86
C LEU A 620 12.58 10.32 10.66
N ASP A 621 12.61 9.90 11.93
CA ASP A 621 13.83 9.94 12.74
C ASP A 621 14.88 8.92 12.28
N LEU A 622 14.45 7.75 11.78
CA LEU A 622 15.35 6.80 11.12
C LEU A 622 15.90 7.35 9.80
N ALA A 623 15.07 7.98 8.95
CA ALA A 623 15.54 8.60 7.71
C ALA A 623 16.54 9.75 7.98
N ASN A 624 16.26 10.58 9.00
CA ASN A 624 17.16 11.62 9.46
C ASN A 624 18.48 11.05 10.02
N ALA A 625 18.41 10.00 10.84
CA ALA A 625 19.59 9.33 11.39
C ALA A 625 20.46 8.68 10.30
N MET A 626 19.87 7.97 9.34
CA MET A 626 20.60 7.38 8.21
C MET A 626 21.39 8.42 7.42
N SER A 627 20.82 9.62 7.29
CA SER A 627 21.44 10.76 6.61
C SER A 627 22.56 11.41 7.44
N SER A 628 22.32 11.67 8.73
CA SER A 628 23.26 12.40 9.61
C SER A 628 24.45 11.55 10.06
N GLU A 629 24.24 10.26 10.29
CA GLU A 629 25.29 9.29 10.64
C GLU A 629 26.07 8.80 9.40
N GLY A 630 25.59 9.16 8.19
CA GLY A 630 26.26 8.90 6.93
C GLY A 630 26.29 7.42 6.56
N VAL A 631 25.13 6.75 6.63
CA VAL A 631 24.97 5.31 6.33
C VAL A 631 25.42 5.01 4.90
N ASP A 632 26.38 4.10 4.80
CA ASP A 632 27.02 3.65 3.56
C ASP A 632 26.82 2.14 3.30
N LEU A 633 26.10 1.45 4.18
CA LEU A 633 25.62 0.07 4.00
C LEU A 633 24.17 -0.08 4.46
N ILE A 634 23.31 -0.66 3.62
CA ILE A 634 22.02 -1.23 4.01
C ILE A 634 22.13 -2.76 4.06
N VAL A 635 21.64 -3.38 5.13
CA VAL A 635 21.42 -4.82 5.19
C VAL A 635 19.93 -5.08 5.32
N LEU A 636 19.35 -5.82 4.37
CA LEU A 636 17.97 -6.28 4.41
C LEU A 636 17.97 -7.77 4.71
N GLU A 637 17.37 -8.14 5.84
CA GLU A 637 17.31 -9.52 6.29
C GLU A 637 15.88 -10.03 6.25
N GLY A 638 15.71 -11.28 5.81
CA GLY A 638 14.44 -12.00 5.87
C GLY A 638 13.61 -12.02 4.60
N MET A 639 12.77 -13.05 4.50
CA MET A 639 11.98 -13.33 3.29
C MET A 639 10.91 -12.27 3.01
N GLY A 640 10.34 -11.65 4.04
CA GLY A 640 9.40 -10.54 3.87
C GLY A 640 10.09 -9.27 3.35
N ARG A 641 11.20 -8.89 3.98
CA ARG A 641 11.89 -7.59 3.81
C ARG A 641 12.85 -7.54 2.61
N ALA A 642 13.41 -8.68 2.19
CA ALA A 642 14.46 -8.75 1.16
C ALA A 642 14.09 -9.59 -0.08
N LEU A 643 13.00 -10.38 -0.05
CA LEU A 643 12.52 -11.19 -1.17
C LEU A 643 11.10 -10.81 -1.63
N HIS A 644 10.12 -10.81 -0.74
CA HIS A 644 8.75 -10.36 -1.06
C HIS A 644 8.70 -8.86 -1.31
N THR A 645 9.50 -8.10 -0.57
CA THR A 645 9.81 -6.70 -0.86
C THR A 645 11.30 -6.50 -1.14
N ASN A 646 11.64 -5.39 -1.80
CA ASN A 646 12.99 -4.88 -2.02
C ASN A 646 13.99 -5.72 -2.83
N LEU A 647 13.60 -6.87 -3.40
CA LEU A 647 14.52 -7.73 -4.14
C LEU A 647 15.31 -6.96 -5.22
N GLU A 648 14.62 -6.14 -6.01
CA GLU A 648 15.23 -5.27 -7.02
C GLU A 648 15.37 -3.79 -6.64
N ALA A 649 15.09 -3.41 -5.37
CA ALA A 649 15.37 -2.06 -4.89
C ALA A 649 16.86 -1.71 -5.05
N LYS A 650 17.14 -0.51 -5.59
CA LYS A 650 18.51 -0.02 -5.84
C LYS A 650 18.80 1.18 -4.94
N PHE A 651 20.02 1.24 -4.43
CA PHE A 651 20.45 2.21 -3.44
C PHE A 651 21.58 3.12 -3.94
N THR A 652 21.83 4.23 -3.23
CA THR A 652 23.01 5.10 -3.42
C THR A 652 24.23 4.58 -2.66
N CYS A 653 24.00 3.77 -1.61
CA CYS A 653 24.99 3.07 -0.80
C CYS A 653 25.19 1.61 -1.25
N GLU A 654 26.08 0.87 -0.57
CA GLU A 654 26.18 -0.58 -0.69
C GLU A 654 24.97 -1.27 -0.06
N CYS A 655 24.58 -2.43 -0.57
CA CYS A 655 23.47 -3.21 -0.03
C CYS A 655 23.80 -4.71 0.07
N LEU A 656 23.36 -5.36 1.15
CA LEU A 656 23.37 -6.81 1.34
C LEU A 656 21.95 -7.30 1.65
N LYS A 657 21.40 -8.17 0.80
CA LYS A 657 20.09 -8.79 0.96
C LYS A 657 20.26 -10.27 1.29
N VAL A 658 19.79 -10.72 2.45
CA VAL A 658 19.95 -12.10 2.94
C VAL A 658 18.61 -12.71 3.36
N ALA A 659 18.22 -13.82 2.71
CA ALA A 659 17.00 -14.55 3.01
C ALA A 659 17.09 -16.04 2.63
N VAL A 660 16.29 -16.87 3.30
CA VAL A 660 16.07 -18.28 2.94
C VAL A 660 14.65 -18.43 2.37
N ILE A 661 14.50 -19.11 1.22
CA ILE A 661 13.22 -19.26 0.55
C ILE A 661 12.42 -20.42 1.16
N LYS A 662 11.50 -20.07 2.07
CA LYS A 662 10.68 -21.01 2.86
C LYS A 662 9.48 -21.58 2.09
N ASN A 663 9.17 -21.03 0.91
CA ASN A 663 8.05 -21.44 0.06
C ASN A 663 8.55 -22.15 -1.21
N ARG A 664 8.12 -23.40 -1.43
CA ARG A 664 8.61 -24.23 -2.54
C ARG A 664 8.19 -23.73 -3.93
N TRP A 665 6.94 -23.28 -4.11
CA TRP A 665 6.47 -22.76 -5.40
C TRP A 665 7.25 -21.48 -5.78
N LEU A 666 7.46 -20.58 -4.82
CA LEU A 666 8.27 -19.38 -5.03
C LEU A 666 9.74 -19.73 -5.35
N ALA A 667 10.32 -20.71 -4.65
CA ALA A 667 11.68 -21.17 -4.95
C ALA A 667 11.79 -21.73 -6.37
N THR A 668 10.88 -22.62 -6.77
CA THR A 668 10.84 -23.17 -8.15
C THR A 668 10.66 -22.07 -9.19
N ARG A 669 9.79 -21.09 -8.92
CA ARG A 669 9.56 -19.95 -9.81
C ARG A 669 10.76 -19.00 -9.92
N LEU A 670 11.64 -18.98 -8.92
CA LEU A 670 12.91 -18.25 -8.93
C LEU A 670 14.09 -19.11 -9.44
N GLY A 671 13.87 -20.37 -9.84
CA GLY A 671 14.89 -21.26 -10.38
C GLY A 671 15.64 -22.13 -9.35
N GLY A 672 15.15 -22.23 -8.12
CA GLY A 672 15.70 -23.07 -7.05
C GLY A 672 14.71 -24.07 -6.45
N ASP A 673 15.04 -24.61 -5.28
CA ASP A 673 14.18 -25.49 -4.47
C ASP A 673 13.98 -24.93 -3.05
N MET A 674 13.11 -25.55 -2.25
CA MET A 674 12.84 -25.17 -0.87
C MET A 674 14.12 -25.06 -0.03
N PHE A 675 14.22 -24.00 0.77
CA PHE A 675 15.44 -23.60 1.51
C PHE A 675 16.63 -23.14 0.65
N SER A 676 16.41 -22.80 -0.62
CA SER A 676 17.37 -22.01 -1.42
C SER A 676 17.70 -20.68 -0.75
N VAL A 677 18.91 -20.19 -0.98
CA VAL A 677 19.43 -18.95 -0.37
C VAL A 677 19.48 -17.81 -1.39
N LEU A 678 18.97 -16.66 -0.94
CA LEU A 678 19.27 -15.35 -1.50
C LEU A 678 20.35 -14.70 -0.63
N CYS A 679 21.56 -14.52 -1.18
CA CYS A 679 22.60 -13.67 -0.61
C CYS A 679 23.08 -12.70 -1.70
N LYS A 680 22.39 -11.58 -1.83
CA LYS A 680 22.59 -10.60 -2.92
C LYS A 680 23.29 -9.36 -2.36
N TYR A 681 24.61 -9.30 -2.54
CA TYR A 681 25.41 -8.09 -2.34
C TYR A 681 25.37 -7.25 -3.63
N GLU A 682 25.16 -5.94 -3.50
CA GLU A 682 25.11 -4.98 -4.61
C GLU A 682 25.91 -3.72 -4.24
N HIS A 683 26.92 -3.38 -5.05
CA HIS A 683 27.66 -2.12 -4.91
C HIS A 683 27.06 -1.04 -5.82
N PRO A 684 26.91 0.23 -5.38
CA PRO A 684 26.10 1.22 -6.10
C PRO A 684 26.57 1.49 -7.54
N ASN A 685 27.87 1.40 -7.83
CA ASN A 685 28.38 1.67 -9.18
C ASN A 685 28.23 0.48 -10.16
N GLU A 686 27.61 -0.63 -9.76
CA GLU A 686 27.40 -1.81 -10.61
C GLU A 686 26.20 -1.62 -11.57
N VAL A 687 26.46 -0.95 -12.68
CA VAL A 687 25.53 -0.94 -13.83
C VAL A 687 25.58 -2.30 -14.51
N LYS A 688 24.67 -3.21 -14.12
CA LYS A 688 24.44 -4.50 -14.78
C LYS A 688 24.18 -4.29 -16.28
N LYS A 689 24.91 -5.03 -17.13
CA LYS A 689 24.73 -5.06 -18.60
C LYS A 689 23.55 -5.95 -19.03
N ASP A 690 22.49 -5.99 -18.25
CA ASP A 690 21.39 -6.94 -18.42
C ASP A 690 20.29 -6.36 -19.32
N LYS A 691 20.61 -6.24 -20.62
CA LYS A 691 19.64 -6.00 -21.70
C LYS A 691 19.97 -6.81 -22.97
N GLU A 692 20.45 -8.06 -22.80
CA GLU A 692 20.66 -8.98 -23.93
C GLU A 692 20.68 -10.46 -23.48
N ARG A 693 19.49 -11.00 -23.14
CA ARG A 693 19.15 -12.43 -23.13
C ARG A 693 17.64 -12.65 -23.06
#